data_AF-A0A7C6HXU9-F1
#
_entry.id   AF-A0A7C6HXU9-F1
#
_cell.length_a   1.000
_cell.length_b   1.000
_cell.length_c   1.000
_cell.angle_alpha   90.00
_cell.angle_beta   90.00
_cell.angle_gamma   90.00
#
_symmetry.space_group_name_H-M   'P 1'
#
loop_
_entity.id
_entity.type
_entity.pdbx_description
1 polymer ?
#
loop_
_entity_poly.entity_id
_entity_poly.type
_entity_poly.pdbx_seq_one_letter_code
_entity_poly.pdbx_strand_id
1 'polypeptide(L)'
;MKKVLKIIFGIIGGTILLALLTVGIIFLMITSGRANPPEELYVEENAVFSFEDIYQKSLMNVKEDKQVKLTFTEEELNKIIYSAIVQGINENYYKTEEDKVIVDQNEFKIRSVYGEIKKGHIYLYAHVDSYIDAIINVKLELKQTETEFKLVVKSLRLGKLSFISGLGRLIINKVVLPKFDLEKELNDALDDTDFPLEFSMEDLSFSINKEELKAKVSDLMATSIGEPSYSTLLAELVSAFIDREGVLNLGVSEANEAGLVIDISDFAYDGEITAPKFDFEDFASKLVTLDEHNILTNDNFSLINSYLLAGYENLNEENKATIATYDFSSIGIINPSLHEGYSHIVTASENLQDTVKADLYSEIADLSDGKIKINLNENTVNNVLASTPIIGDGYSLYRSDSVYERYTYLGVESLYCDIVNDSLSFNLSMNLNGQKILLSTDFDQDTTVTQDVKLQLNDVNIGTYHMSSNARLAIMDILEGVIGANDLIKIEGDSLVVKTSNFKSYLGTEGLIDTIIQATLEDTLSFTLTGVEGLSDDSFTITLNLTDFKTTATLPETIKEPFVKQSFVTEQALRIIFSDTAGSSVIRFTDTDINRTVYQDTHEYADLATTEVLDDGITTMNTKVDGIVFHFYDPVTTVEYLLDVNGFKTRAYLELTVSNNNSAEVILTPSPTLLLGSKAIDSTFMLNYVSESFVNNEVLKYDSVNNVFRLSANSFYELMTVGGISTFTVDKIAIDNGGINITVSVSEDQLLLLAALSTAQAAFQDVTQQEFFDPSLYNTEDPEQAAAISELQNQLDEIRNNQLNGEPISDEDISALLDNVNGLSEENKDIFFGQVDDEFTNQGYPGVLDALELAMYL
;
A
#
# COMPACT_ATOMS: atom_id res chain seq x y z
N MET A 1 8.88 48.99 20.61
CA MET A 1 9.94 49.05 21.66
C MET A 1 10.36 50.46 22.12
N LYS A 2 10.94 51.35 21.28
CA LYS A 2 11.43 52.68 21.72
C LYS A 2 10.38 53.57 22.43
N LYS A 3 9.10 53.50 22.00
CA LYS A 3 7.99 54.22 22.65
C LYS A 3 7.60 53.61 24.00
N VAL A 4 7.45 52.30 24.07
CA VAL A 4 7.11 51.54 25.30
C VAL A 4 8.15 51.77 26.41
N LEU A 5 9.44 51.64 26.10
CA LEU A 5 10.52 51.88 27.08
C LEU A 5 10.51 53.33 27.59
N LYS A 6 10.30 54.31 26.70
CA LYS A 6 10.17 55.73 27.09
C LYS A 6 8.93 55.99 27.95
N ILE A 7 7.82 55.32 27.68
CA ILE A 7 6.59 55.40 28.48
C ILE A 7 6.84 54.79 29.87
N ILE A 8 7.36 53.56 29.96
CA ILE A 8 7.66 52.89 31.25
C ILE A 8 8.63 53.72 32.10
N PHE A 9 9.76 54.16 31.54
CA PHE A 9 10.72 55.00 32.28
C PHE A 9 10.15 56.40 32.59
N GLY A 10 9.29 56.94 31.73
CA GLY A 10 8.57 58.19 31.95
C GLY A 10 7.54 58.12 33.08
N ILE A 11 6.80 57.02 33.19
CA ILE A 11 5.84 56.77 34.28
C ILE A 11 6.58 56.56 35.60
N ILE A 12 7.68 55.80 35.58
CA ILE A 12 8.57 55.64 36.73
C ILE A 12 9.05 57.01 37.22
N GLY A 13 9.55 57.86 36.30
CA GLY A 13 9.96 59.24 36.60
C GLY A 13 8.83 60.15 37.09
N GLY A 14 7.64 60.08 36.48
CA GLY A 14 6.47 60.87 36.86
C GLY A 14 5.88 60.47 38.23
N THR A 15 5.97 59.19 38.59
CA THR A 15 5.54 58.66 39.89
C THR A 15 6.45 59.14 41.02
N ILE A 16 7.75 59.32 40.76
CA ILE A 16 8.73 59.90 41.70
C ILE A 16 8.40 61.36 42.01
N LEU A 17 8.02 62.14 40.99
CA LEU A 17 7.69 63.56 41.15
C LEU A 17 6.47 63.79 42.06
N LEU A 18 5.48 62.89 41.94
CA LEU A 18 4.23 62.97 42.68
C LEU A 18 4.34 62.52 44.15
N ALA A 19 5.33 61.68 44.47
CA ALA A 19 5.63 61.27 45.84
C ALA A 19 6.38 62.36 46.66
N LEU A 20 6.96 63.38 46.02
CA LEU A 20 7.78 64.41 46.66
C LEU A 20 6.99 65.48 47.46
N LEU A 21 5.64 65.44 47.48
CA LEU A 21 4.80 66.48 48.10
C LEU A 21 4.47 66.29 49.60
N THR A 22 5.15 65.38 50.33
CA THR A 22 4.99 65.28 51.81
C THR A 22 6.31 64.93 52.53
N VAL A 23 7.13 65.96 52.77
CA VAL A 23 8.60 65.90 52.76
C VAL A 23 9.29 65.21 53.96
N GLY A 24 8.68 65.03 55.13
CA GLY A 24 9.43 64.54 56.32
C GLY A 24 9.55 63.00 56.46
N ILE A 25 8.40 62.31 56.43
CA ILE A 25 8.33 60.85 56.61
C ILE A 25 8.70 60.12 55.31
N ILE A 26 8.34 60.70 54.17
CA ILE A 26 8.68 60.20 52.84
C ILE A 26 10.21 60.26 52.61
N PHE A 27 10.90 61.30 53.10
CA PHE A 27 12.36 61.41 53.00
C PHE A 27 13.13 60.26 53.69
N LEU A 28 12.70 59.85 54.89
CA LEU A 28 13.27 58.69 55.60
C LEU A 28 12.89 57.33 54.97
N MET A 29 11.84 57.30 54.14
CA MET A 29 11.42 56.10 53.41
C MET A 29 12.08 56.00 52.03
N ILE A 30 12.40 57.10 51.34
CA ILE A 30 12.99 57.10 49.99
C ILE A 30 14.51 56.89 50.02
N THR A 31 15.20 57.30 51.09
CA THR A 31 16.65 57.08 51.24
C THR A 31 16.96 55.59 51.42
N SER A 32 17.60 54.97 50.42
CA SER A 32 17.90 53.53 50.44
C SER A 32 19.19 53.18 49.70
N GLY A 33 20.07 52.43 50.38
CA GLY A 33 21.11 51.58 49.79
C GLY A 33 22.21 52.30 49.01
N ARG A 34 23.33 51.61 48.76
CA ARG A 34 24.29 52.00 47.72
C ARG A 34 23.91 51.25 46.45
N ALA A 35 23.84 51.94 45.32
CA ALA A 35 23.71 51.29 44.01
C ALA A 35 25.02 50.57 43.69
N ASN A 36 24.93 49.34 43.19
CA ASN A 36 26.08 48.55 42.77
C ASN A 36 25.84 48.04 41.33
N PRO A 37 25.77 48.92 40.32
CA PRO A 37 25.69 48.48 38.94
C PRO A 37 26.94 47.66 38.57
N PRO A 38 26.82 46.62 37.73
CA PRO A 38 27.97 45.85 37.25
C PRO A 38 28.74 46.64 36.18
N GLU A 39 29.44 47.70 36.60
CA GLU A 39 30.13 48.64 35.70
C GLU A 39 31.14 47.95 34.76
N GLU A 40 31.69 46.82 35.20
CA GLU A 40 32.63 45.97 34.44
C GLU A 40 32.01 45.35 33.17
N LEU A 41 30.68 45.21 33.11
CA LEU A 41 29.94 44.69 31.96
C LEU A 41 29.50 45.77 30.96
N TYR A 42 29.65 47.05 31.30
CA TYR A 42 29.14 48.19 30.52
C TYR A 42 30.20 48.87 29.64
N VAL A 43 31.34 48.20 29.45
CA VAL A 43 32.38 48.59 28.50
C VAL A 43 32.08 47.92 27.15
N GLU A 44 32.21 48.65 26.04
CA GLU A 44 31.78 48.23 24.69
C GLU A 44 32.30 46.85 24.27
N GLU A 45 33.50 46.45 24.70
CA GLU A 45 34.09 45.13 24.43
C GLU A 45 33.43 43.97 25.21
N ASN A 46 32.83 44.21 26.38
CA ASN A 46 32.24 43.19 27.26
C ASN A 46 30.70 43.14 27.18
N ALA A 47 30.08 44.10 26.51
CA ALA A 47 28.64 44.34 26.56
C ALA A 47 27.84 43.74 25.40
N VAL A 48 28.46 42.85 24.61
CA VAL A 48 27.81 42.16 23.50
C VAL A 48 26.88 41.08 24.05
N PHE A 49 25.58 41.28 23.89
CA PHE A 49 24.57 40.26 24.11
C PHE A 49 24.27 39.56 22.78
N SER A 50 24.35 38.24 22.77
CA SER A 50 23.89 37.41 21.67
C SER A 50 22.80 36.48 22.19
N PHE A 51 21.57 36.64 21.67
CA PHE A 51 20.51 35.66 21.91
C PHE A 51 20.88 34.29 21.31
N GLU A 52 21.67 34.31 20.24
CA GLU A 52 22.13 33.12 19.55
C GLU A 52 22.99 32.26 20.49
N ASP A 53 23.88 32.85 21.30
CA ASP A 53 24.68 32.12 22.29
C ASP A 53 23.82 31.38 23.32
N ILE A 54 22.72 32.00 23.77
CA ILE A 54 21.76 31.37 24.69
C ILE A 54 21.08 30.18 24.00
N TYR A 55 20.59 30.39 22.78
CA TYR A 55 19.97 29.34 21.99
C TYR A 55 20.93 28.16 21.78
N GLN A 56 22.21 28.41 21.49
CA GLN A 56 23.20 27.36 21.34
C GLN A 56 23.48 26.60 22.63
N LYS A 57 23.79 27.32 23.72
CA LYS A 57 23.99 26.72 25.03
C LYS A 57 22.79 25.84 25.42
N SER A 58 21.59 26.25 25.01
CA SER A 58 20.36 25.49 25.24
C SER A 58 20.30 24.16 24.49
N LEU A 59 20.93 24.06 23.31
CA LEU A 59 20.93 22.86 22.48
C LEU A 59 22.07 21.88 22.81
N MET A 60 23.23 22.40 23.23
CA MET A 60 24.43 21.58 23.46
C MET A 60 24.20 20.38 24.38
N ASN A 61 23.54 20.61 25.51
CA ASN A 61 23.38 19.59 26.55
C ASN A 61 22.05 18.84 26.42
N VAL A 62 21.29 19.01 25.34
CA VAL A 62 19.94 18.41 25.22
C VAL A 62 19.99 16.89 25.31
N LYS A 63 21.04 16.24 24.77
CA LYS A 63 21.28 14.80 24.88
C LYS A 63 21.41 14.31 26.32
N GLU A 64 22.00 15.12 27.20
CA GLU A 64 22.25 14.76 28.61
C GLU A 64 21.11 15.21 29.52
N ASP A 65 20.66 16.46 29.33
CA ASP A 65 19.69 17.13 30.18
C ASP A 65 18.24 16.82 29.80
N LYS A 66 17.99 16.33 28.57
CA LYS A 66 16.65 16.20 27.95
C LYS A 66 15.81 17.48 28.06
N GLN A 67 16.48 18.63 28.04
CA GLN A 67 15.88 19.94 28.23
C GLN A 67 16.52 20.97 27.30
N VAL A 68 15.69 21.77 26.63
CA VAL A 68 16.12 22.97 25.91
C VAL A 68 15.95 24.18 26.83
N LYS A 69 17.06 24.72 27.34
CA LYS A 69 17.08 25.81 28.33
C LYS A 69 17.36 27.17 27.69
N LEU A 70 16.31 27.87 27.27
CA LEU A 70 16.37 29.27 26.84
C LEU A 70 16.32 30.20 28.07
N THR A 71 17.35 30.08 28.91
CA THR A 71 17.51 30.83 30.14
C THR A 71 18.70 31.79 30.05
N PHE A 72 18.59 32.93 30.71
CA PHE A 72 19.68 33.90 30.86
C PHE A 72 20.15 33.96 32.32
N THR A 73 21.46 34.08 32.48
CA THR A 73 22.15 34.36 33.73
C THR A 73 21.99 35.84 34.13
N GLU A 74 22.42 36.19 35.34
CA GLU A 74 22.45 37.58 35.80
C GLU A 74 23.35 38.46 34.92
N GLU A 75 24.48 37.93 34.45
CA GLU A 75 25.39 38.64 33.55
C GLU A 75 24.71 38.96 32.22
N GLU A 76 24.08 37.96 31.60
CA GLU A 76 23.36 38.10 30.31
C GLU A 76 22.16 39.05 30.44
N LEU A 77 21.39 38.97 31.53
CA LEU A 77 20.33 39.93 31.83
C LEU A 77 20.86 41.37 31.86
N ASN A 78 22.02 41.59 32.48
CA ASN A 78 22.64 42.92 32.54
C ASN A 78 23.17 43.40 31.19
N LYS A 79 23.67 42.49 30.33
CA LYS A 79 24.02 42.81 28.95
C LYS A 79 22.79 43.21 28.14
N ILE A 80 21.67 42.47 28.25
CA ILE A 80 20.38 42.82 27.61
C ILE A 80 19.93 44.22 28.04
N ILE A 81 19.95 44.50 29.34
CA ILE A 81 19.57 45.82 29.89
C ILE A 81 20.46 46.92 29.30
N TYR A 82 21.78 46.71 29.25
CA TYR A 82 22.72 47.66 28.68
C TYR A 82 22.46 47.89 27.19
N SER A 83 22.33 46.83 26.38
CA SER A 83 22.05 46.94 24.95
C SER A 83 20.73 47.69 24.69
N ALA A 84 19.68 47.43 25.48
CA ALA A 84 18.41 48.12 25.38
C ALA A 84 18.52 49.62 25.69
N ILE A 85 19.38 50.01 26.65
CA ILE A 85 19.66 51.41 26.96
C ILE A 85 20.42 52.07 25.81
N VAL A 86 21.50 51.46 25.33
CA VAL A 86 22.36 52.02 24.29
C VAL A 86 21.60 52.20 22.98
N GLN A 87 20.86 51.18 22.53
CA GLN A 87 20.12 51.24 21.27
C GLN A 87 18.82 52.07 21.36
N GLY A 88 18.23 52.11 22.55
CA GLY A 88 16.87 52.63 22.76
C GLY A 88 16.82 54.07 23.29
N ILE A 89 17.80 54.47 24.10
CA ILE A 89 17.71 55.64 24.98
C ILE A 89 18.93 56.55 24.84
N ASN A 90 20.14 56.03 25.12
CA ASN A 90 21.39 56.81 25.07
C ASN A 90 22.53 55.98 24.45
N GLU A 91 22.81 56.24 23.17
CA GLU A 91 23.86 55.58 22.38
C GLU A 91 25.30 55.76 22.92
N ASN A 92 25.50 56.73 23.83
CA ASN A 92 26.80 56.99 24.47
C ASN A 92 26.89 56.47 25.90
N TYR A 93 25.84 55.82 26.41
CA TYR A 93 25.77 55.38 27.80
C TYR A 93 27.02 54.58 28.22
N TYR A 94 27.69 55.06 29.30
CA TYR A 94 28.95 54.51 29.84
C TYR A 94 30.23 54.65 28.96
N LYS A 95 30.21 55.44 27.88
CA LYS A 95 31.44 55.75 27.10
C LYS A 95 32.39 56.73 27.81
N THR A 96 31.85 57.67 28.58
CA THR A 96 32.61 58.59 29.44
C THR A 96 31.90 58.81 30.80
N GLU A 97 32.57 59.43 31.77
CA GLU A 97 31.95 59.80 33.07
C GLU A 97 30.74 60.73 32.93
N GLU A 98 30.70 61.57 31.88
CA GLU A 98 29.56 62.45 31.61
C GLU A 98 28.38 61.68 30.97
N ASP A 99 28.64 60.50 30.40
CA ASP A 99 27.64 59.65 29.74
C ASP A 99 27.01 58.59 30.66
N LYS A 100 27.33 58.60 31.97
CA LYS A 100 26.72 57.73 33.00
C LYS A 100 25.29 58.16 33.39
N VAL A 101 24.48 58.55 32.40
CA VAL A 101 23.10 58.99 32.56
C VAL A 101 22.25 58.39 31.45
N ILE A 102 21.21 57.64 31.82
CA ILE A 102 20.22 57.02 30.93
C ILE A 102 19.16 58.06 30.56
N VAL A 103 18.64 58.79 31.56
CA VAL A 103 17.63 59.83 31.39
C VAL A 103 18.09 61.06 32.16
N ASP A 104 18.17 62.21 31.50
CA ASP A 104 18.47 63.49 32.13
C ASP A 104 17.25 64.42 32.00
N GLN A 105 16.57 64.67 33.11
CA GLN A 105 15.45 65.62 33.20
C GLN A 105 15.79 66.68 34.25
N ASN A 106 15.22 67.88 34.14
CA ASN A 106 15.51 69.00 35.04
C ASN A 106 15.30 68.70 36.53
N GLU A 107 14.54 67.65 36.86
CA GLU A 107 14.10 67.32 38.22
C GLU A 107 14.70 66.00 38.74
N PHE A 108 15.20 65.12 37.87
CA PHE A 108 15.84 63.85 38.23
C PHE A 108 16.70 63.30 37.09
N LYS A 109 17.67 62.45 37.44
CA LYS A 109 18.52 61.69 36.52
C LYS A 109 18.41 60.20 36.82
N ILE A 110 18.29 59.36 35.81
CA ILE A 110 18.48 57.92 35.97
C ILE A 110 19.92 57.61 35.57
N ARG A 111 20.75 57.19 36.52
CA ARG A 111 22.19 56.96 36.29
C ARG A 111 22.53 55.54 35.88
N SER A 112 21.79 54.56 36.39
CA SER A 112 21.99 53.16 36.05
C SER A 112 20.72 52.34 36.17
N VAL A 113 20.57 51.33 35.32
CA VAL A 113 19.60 50.25 35.47
C VAL A 113 20.35 48.93 35.39
N TYR A 114 20.10 48.01 36.32
CA TYR A 114 20.74 46.70 36.38
C TYR A 114 19.80 45.63 36.95
N GLY A 115 20.07 44.38 36.64
CA GLY A 115 19.29 43.21 37.05
C GLY A 115 20.04 42.33 38.04
N GLU A 116 19.32 41.63 38.90
CA GLU A 116 19.82 40.49 39.68
C GLU A 116 18.83 39.32 39.57
N ILE A 117 19.32 38.09 39.50
CA ILE A 117 18.48 36.89 39.52
C ILE A 117 18.77 36.15 40.81
N LYS A 118 17.78 36.04 41.71
CA LYS A 118 17.96 35.32 42.97
C LYS A 118 16.66 34.89 43.60
N LYS A 119 16.72 33.77 44.34
CA LYS A 119 15.61 33.27 45.17
C LYS A 119 14.30 33.13 44.38
N GLY A 120 14.38 32.63 43.15
CA GLY A 120 13.22 32.42 42.29
C GLY A 120 12.59 33.69 41.70
N HIS A 121 13.28 34.82 41.71
CA HIS A 121 12.76 36.10 41.22
C HIS A 121 13.82 36.86 40.41
N ILE A 122 13.35 37.68 39.47
CA ILE A 122 14.17 38.67 38.77
C ILE A 122 14.00 40.00 39.49
N TYR A 123 15.09 40.67 39.83
CA TYR A 123 15.08 42.00 40.43
C TYR A 123 15.66 43.00 39.43
N LEU A 124 14.93 44.06 39.12
CA LEU A 124 15.45 45.19 38.36
C LEU A 124 15.63 46.37 39.30
N TYR A 125 16.79 47.00 39.22
CA TYR A 125 17.15 48.16 40.01
C TYR A 125 17.39 49.35 39.10
N ALA A 126 16.80 50.50 39.41
CA ALA A 126 17.13 51.76 38.75
C ALA A 126 17.64 52.77 39.77
N HIS A 127 18.83 53.31 39.54
CA HIS A 127 19.43 54.36 40.34
C HIS A 127 18.91 55.71 39.87
N VAL A 128 18.16 56.38 40.75
CA VAL A 128 17.59 57.69 40.50
C VAL A 128 18.32 58.71 41.34
N ASP A 129 19.05 59.58 40.64
CA ASP A 129 19.76 60.72 41.19
C ASP A 129 18.89 61.98 41.04
N SER A 130 18.34 62.45 42.14
CA SER A 130 17.53 63.67 42.21
C SER A 130 18.00 64.54 43.38
N TYR A 131 17.15 65.40 43.93
CA TYR A 131 17.41 66.02 45.25
C TYR A 131 17.63 64.99 46.36
N ILE A 132 17.20 63.74 46.16
CA ILE A 132 17.42 62.59 47.04
C ILE A 132 17.95 61.44 46.17
N ASP A 133 19.02 60.80 46.65
CA ASP A 133 19.55 59.57 46.07
C ASP A 133 18.63 58.39 46.42
N ALA A 134 18.05 57.75 45.41
CA ALA A 134 17.04 56.72 45.57
C ALA A 134 17.25 55.54 44.62
N ILE A 135 16.85 54.35 45.08
CA ILE A 135 16.87 53.13 44.28
C ILE A 135 15.42 52.69 44.06
N ILE A 136 15.07 52.52 42.80
CA ILE A 136 13.84 51.83 42.42
C ILE A 136 14.14 50.36 42.34
N ASN A 137 13.33 49.55 43.01
CA ASN A 137 13.43 48.11 43.00
C ASN A 137 12.13 47.52 42.47
N VAL A 138 12.24 46.77 41.38
CA VAL A 138 11.17 45.97 40.80
C VAL A 138 11.50 44.52 41.07
N LYS A 139 10.62 43.80 41.75
CA LYS A 139 10.68 42.34 41.91
C LYS A 139 9.66 41.73 40.97
N LEU A 140 10.16 40.94 40.02
CA LEU A 140 9.38 40.24 39.03
C LEU A 140 9.34 38.74 39.36
N GLU A 141 8.18 38.14 39.19
CA GLU A 141 7.96 36.70 39.29
C GLU A 141 7.41 36.20 37.96
N LEU A 142 8.10 35.24 37.36
CA LEU A 142 7.58 34.50 36.22
C LEU A 142 6.61 33.44 36.74
N LYS A 143 5.42 33.38 36.14
CA LYS A 143 4.36 32.44 36.45
C LYS A 143 3.81 31.84 35.18
N GLN A 144 3.24 30.66 35.34
CA GLN A 144 2.52 29.95 34.30
C GLN A 144 1.21 29.45 34.87
N THR A 145 0.15 29.57 34.08
CA THR A 145 -1.16 28.96 34.32
C THR A 145 -1.47 28.00 33.19
N GLU A 146 -2.64 27.35 33.24
CA GLU A 146 -3.13 26.51 32.13
C GLU A 146 -3.19 27.29 30.81
N THR A 147 -3.64 28.54 30.84
CA THR A 147 -3.94 29.35 29.65
C THR A 147 -2.92 30.44 29.33
N GLU A 148 -2.07 30.84 30.27
CA GLU A 148 -1.25 32.05 30.14
C GLU A 148 0.15 31.88 30.74
N PHE A 149 1.13 32.53 30.10
CA PHE A 149 2.42 32.85 30.71
C PHE A 149 2.35 34.27 31.28
N LYS A 150 2.78 34.48 32.53
CA LYS A 150 2.71 35.80 33.21
C LYS A 150 4.04 36.23 33.79
N LEU A 151 4.42 37.48 33.53
CA LEU A 151 5.45 38.20 34.27
C LEU A 151 4.76 39.14 35.28
N VAL A 152 4.76 38.78 36.56
CA VAL A 152 4.04 39.51 37.61
C VAL A 152 4.98 40.41 38.39
N VAL A 153 4.63 41.69 38.53
CA VAL A 153 5.33 42.62 39.39
C VAL A 153 4.91 42.38 40.85
N LYS A 154 5.71 41.64 41.61
CA LYS A 154 5.45 41.34 43.03
C LYS A 154 5.83 42.46 43.99
N SER A 155 6.76 43.31 43.59
CA SER A 155 7.14 44.48 44.35
C SER A 155 7.59 45.57 43.39
N LEU A 156 7.07 46.78 43.58
CA LEU A 156 7.58 47.99 42.96
C LEU A 156 7.84 48.97 44.10
N ARG A 157 9.10 49.31 44.34
CA ARG A 157 9.51 50.15 45.47
C ARG A 157 10.39 51.30 45.02
N LEU A 158 10.24 52.45 45.67
CA LEU A 158 11.22 53.54 45.67
C LEU A 158 11.78 53.64 47.09
N GLY A 159 12.99 53.11 47.26
CA GLY A 159 13.56 52.81 48.58
C GLY A 159 12.68 51.88 49.41
N LYS A 160 12.20 52.35 50.57
CA LYS A 160 11.29 51.62 51.46
C LYS A 160 9.82 51.83 51.10
N LEU A 161 9.49 52.79 50.22
CA LEU A 161 8.11 53.05 49.81
C LEU A 161 7.67 52.00 48.79
N SER A 162 6.62 51.23 49.10
CA SER A 162 6.00 50.27 48.17
C SER A 162 4.87 50.95 47.40
N PHE A 163 4.85 50.76 46.09
CA PHE A 163 3.79 51.23 45.19
C PHE A 163 2.66 50.21 45.01
N ILE A 164 2.90 48.94 45.34
CA ILE A 164 1.90 47.86 45.23
C ILE A 164 1.10 47.71 46.54
N SER A 165 1.57 48.31 47.63
CA SER A 165 0.91 48.24 48.95
C SER A 165 1.13 49.51 49.77
N GLY A 166 0.26 49.77 50.76
CA GLY A 166 0.41 50.91 51.67
C GLY A 166 0.23 52.29 51.00
N LEU A 167 1.02 53.27 51.44
CA LEU A 167 0.90 54.67 51.00
C LEU A 167 1.21 54.88 49.51
N GLY A 168 2.12 54.12 48.91
CA GLY A 168 2.42 54.25 47.48
C GLY A 168 1.28 53.75 46.58
N ARG A 169 0.56 52.68 46.98
CA ARG A 169 -0.65 52.23 46.25
C ARG A 169 -1.76 53.28 46.29
N LEU A 170 -1.90 53.99 47.41
CA LEU A 170 -2.83 55.12 47.52
C LEU A 170 -2.47 56.27 46.56
N ILE A 171 -1.17 56.55 46.37
CA ILE A 171 -0.69 57.57 45.42
C ILE A 171 -1.01 57.14 43.99
N ILE A 172 -0.72 55.89 43.60
CA ILE A 172 -1.05 55.36 42.27
C ILE A 172 -2.57 55.47 42.01
N ASN A 173 -3.39 54.93 42.92
CA ASN A 173 -4.83 54.85 42.71
C ASN A 173 -5.54 56.22 42.72
N LYS A 174 -5.07 57.17 43.55
CA LYS A 174 -5.76 58.46 43.72
C LYS A 174 -5.19 59.58 42.86
N VAL A 175 -3.98 59.43 42.32
CA VAL A 175 -3.30 60.54 41.64
C VAL A 175 -2.80 60.19 40.24
N VAL A 176 -2.28 58.97 40.03
CA VAL A 176 -1.75 58.54 38.73
C VAL A 176 -2.87 58.00 37.84
N LEU A 177 -3.57 56.97 38.28
CA LEU A 177 -4.65 56.32 37.52
C LEU A 177 -5.80 57.25 37.08
N PRO A 178 -6.20 58.29 37.86
CA PRO A 178 -7.24 59.22 37.41
C PRO A 178 -6.81 60.19 36.30
N LYS A 179 -5.51 60.28 36.00
CA LYS A 179 -4.95 61.23 35.02
C LYS A 179 -4.42 60.54 33.77
N PHE A 180 -4.05 59.27 33.88
CA PHE A 180 -3.48 58.46 32.81
C PHE A 180 -4.09 57.06 32.88
N ASP A 181 -4.65 56.61 31.77
CA ASP A 181 -5.13 55.23 31.62
C ASP A 181 -3.93 54.36 31.26
N LEU A 182 -3.17 54.01 32.30
CA LEU A 182 -1.88 53.34 32.16
C LEU A 182 -2.00 51.96 31.48
N GLU A 183 -3.10 51.25 31.75
CA GLU A 183 -3.35 49.95 31.13
C GLU A 183 -3.53 50.10 29.62
N LYS A 184 -4.40 51.04 29.23
CA LYS A 184 -4.63 51.34 27.82
C LYS A 184 -3.38 51.87 27.12
N GLU A 185 -2.65 52.81 27.71
CA GLU A 185 -1.45 53.37 27.08
C GLU A 185 -0.33 52.33 26.88
N LEU A 186 -0.22 51.36 27.79
CA LEU A 186 0.73 50.26 27.63
C LEU A 186 0.24 49.26 26.59
N ASN A 187 -1.03 48.85 26.62
CA ASN A 187 -1.59 47.91 25.64
C ASN A 187 -1.60 48.49 24.22
N ASP A 188 -2.03 49.74 24.03
CA ASP A 188 -1.95 50.44 22.73
C ASP A 188 -0.50 50.47 22.18
N ALA A 189 0.51 50.50 23.06
CA ALA A 189 1.91 50.51 22.68
C ALA A 189 2.51 49.10 22.48
N LEU A 190 1.87 48.06 23.03
CA LEU A 190 2.21 46.65 22.82
C LEU A 190 1.55 46.10 21.55
N ASP A 191 0.36 46.55 21.19
CA ASP A 191 -0.33 46.19 19.94
C ASP A 191 0.53 46.50 18.70
N ASP A 192 1.34 47.57 18.75
CA ASP A 192 2.31 47.95 17.71
C ASP A 192 3.46 46.91 17.51
N THR A 193 3.58 45.89 18.36
CA THR A 193 4.71 44.93 18.35
C THR A 193 4.43 43.60 17.65
N ASP A 194 3.19 43.37 17.20
CA ASP A 194 2.77 42.12 16.52
C ASP A 194 3.04 40.84 17.33
N PHE A 195 3.23 40.99 18.65
CA PHE A 195 3.47 39.92 19.60
C PHE A 195 2.35 39.94 20.66
N PRO A 196 1.75 38.79 21.01
CA PRO A 196 0.54 38.72 21.84
C PRO A 196 0.86 38.93 23.33
N LEU A 197 1.22 40.17 23.69
CA LEU A 197 1.54 40.58 25.05
C LEU A 197 0.50 41.59 25.53
N GLU A 198 -0.22 41.23 26.58
CA GLU A 198 -1.18 42.10 27.25
C GLU A 198 -0.64 42.52 28.61
N PHE A 199 -0.92 43.75 29.03
CA PHE A 199 -0.65 44.25 30.37
C PHE A 199 -1.95 44.45 31.14
N SER A 200 -1.98 43.96 32.39
CA SER A 200 -3.11 44.14 33.32
C SER A 200 -2.70 44.95 34.55
N MET A 201 -3.44 46.03 34.86
CA MET A 201 -3.23 46.81 36.09
C MET A 201 -3.80 46.12 37.34
N GLU A 202 -4.69 45.14 37.19
CA GLU A 202 -5.33 44.47 38.34
C GLU A 202 -4.30 43.74 39.21
N ASP A 203 -3.43 42.96 38.56
CA ASP A 203 -2.38 42.17 39.19
C ASP A 203 -0.95 42.63 38.85
N LEU A 204 -0.83 43.72 38.08
CA LEU A 204 0.43 44.27 37.58
C LEU A 204 1.25 43.19 36.88
N SER A 205 0.67 42.59 35.86
CA SER A 205 1.30 41.52 35.10
C SER A 205 1.32 41.81 33.61
N PHE A 206 2.34 41.29 32.94
CA PHE A 206 2.33 41.11 31.49
C PHE A 206 2.00 39.64 31.21
N SER A 207 0.97 39.38 30.42
CA SER A 207 0.51 38.04 30.08
C SER A 207 0.62 37.78 28.59
N ILE A 208 1.01 36.55 28.26
CA ILE A 208 0.93 36.00 26.91
C ILE A 208 -0.10 34.88 26.99
N ASN A 209 -1.17 34.99 26.20
CA ASN A 209 -2.13 33.92 26.07
C ASN A 209 -1.53 32.79 25.23
N LYS A 210 -1.65 31.55 25.71
CA LYS A 210 -1.08 30.38 25.03
C LYS A 210 -1.72 30.12 23.67
N GLU A 211 -3.04 30.34 23.51
CA GLU A 211 -3.71 30.17 22.21
C GLU A 211 -3.22 31.19 21.19
N GLU A 212 -3.05 32.45 21.61
CA GLU A 212 -2.50 33.50 20.74
C GLU A 212 -1.03 33.23 20.39
N LEU A 213 -0.25 32.70 21.33
CA LEU A 213 1.12 32.27 21.07
C LEU A 213 1.17 31.12 20.05
N LYS A 214 0.29 30.12 20.18
CA LYS A 214 0.17 29.01 19.21
C LYS A 214 -0.18 29.52 17.82
N ALA A 215 -1.17 30.41 17.71
CA ALA A 215 -1.54 31.02 16.44
C ALA A 215 -0.35 31.76 15.81
N LYS A 216 0.39 32.53 16.62
CA LYS A 216 1.56 33.26 16.13
C LYS A 216 2.70 32.34 15.67
N VAL A 217 2.95 31.25 16.39
CA VAL A 217 3.94 30.23 16.00
C VAL A 217 3.51 29.55 14.69
N SER A 218 2.24 29.19 14.56
CA SER A 218 1.70 28.58 13.34
C SER A 218 1.89 29.49 12.11
N ASP A 219 1.56 30.78 12.24
CA ASP A 219 1.78 31.77 11.18
C ASP A 219 3.27 31.91 10.80
N LEU A 220 4.17 31.84 11.79
CA LEU A 220 5.62 31.89 11.56
C LEU A 220 6.12 30.63 10.83
N MET A 221 5.64 29.44 11.21
CA MET A 221 6.01 28.19 10.55
C MET A 221 5.53 28.16 9.09
N ALA A 222 4.28 28.56 8.84
CA ALA A 222 3.69 28.62 7.51
C ALA A 222 4.39 29.61 6.56
N THR A 223 5.00 30.67 7.10
CA THR A 223 5.75 31.65 6.30
C THR A 223 7.22 31.30 6.11
N SER A 224 7.78 30.45 6.96
CA SER A 224 9.20 30.09 6.95
C SER A 224 9.48 28.77 6.22
N ILE A 225 8.49 27.87 6.14
CA ILE A 225 8.60 26.55 5.50
C ILE A 225 7.78 26.57 4.20
N GLY A 226 8.41 26.22 3.08
CA GLY A 226 7.78 26.28 1.76
C GLY A 226 6.70 25.24 1.52
N GLU A 227 6.67 24.16 2.30
CA GLU A 227 5.73 23.05 2.18
C GLU A 227 4.65 23.06 3.28
N PRO A 228 3.35 23.18 2.92
CA PRO A 228 2.26 23.30 3.89
C PRO A 228 2.17 22.13 4.89
N SER A 229 2.35 20.89 4.43
CA SER A 229 2.23 19.70 5.28
C SER A 229 3.35 19.64 6.33
N TYR A 230 4.58 20.00 5.95
CA TYR A 230 5.71 20.12 6.88
C TYR A 230 5.47 21.24 7.91
N SER A 231 4.98 22.40 7.45
CA SER A 231 4.67 23.53 8.34
C SER A 231 3.60 23.18 9.37
N THR A 232 2.60 22.39 8.96
CA THR A 232 1.50 21.95 9.82
C THR A 232 1.99 21.03 10.93
N LEU A 233 2.85 20.04 10.60
CA LEU A 233 3.39 19.11 11.60
C LEU A 233 4.28 19.81 12.62
N LEU A 234 5.16 20.71 12.17
CA LEU A 234 6.04 21.45 13.06
C LEU A 234 5.27 22.45 13.94
N ALA A 235 4.22 23.09 13.41
CA ALA A 235 3.35 23.95 14.21
C ALA A 235 2.58 23.15 15.29
N GLU A 236 2.12 21.94 14.95
CA GLU A 236 1.45 21.05 15.90
C GLU A 236 2.41 20.59 17.00
N LEU A 237 3.65 20.24 16.65
CA LEU A 237 4.69 19.87 17.61
C LEU A 237 4.95 20.97 18.64
N VAL A 238 5.12 22.22 18.19
CA VAL A 238 5.34 23.34 19.12
C VAL A 238 4.08 23.62 19.95
N SER A 239 2.89 23.44 19.37
CA SER A 239 1.62 23.55 20.09
C SER A 239 1.51 22.51 21.20
N ALA A 240 1.95 21.27 20.95
CA ALA A 240 2.03 20.21 21.95
C ALA A 240 2.92 20.60 23.14
N PHE A 241 4.03 21.30 22.89
CA PHE A 241 4.90 21.80 23.96
C PHE A 241 4.24 22.91 24.78
N ILE A 242 3.50 23.82 24.13
CA ILE A 242 2.83 24.95 24.81
C ILE A 242 1.67 24.47 25.70
N ASP A 243 0.88 23.51 25.21
CA ASP A 243 -0.35 23.06 25.87
C ASP A 243 -0.09 22.15 27.07
N ARG A 244 0.97 21.34 27.01
CA ARG A 244 1.23 20.34 28.04
C ARG A 244 1.87 20.97 29.29
N GLU A 245 1.19 20.84 30.41
CA GLU A 245 1.73 21.25 31.71
C GLU A 245 3.03 20.48 32.01
N GLY A 246 4.07 21.20 32.42
CA GLY A 246 5.37 20.63 32.76
C GLY A 246 6.33 20.42 31.59
N VAL A 247 5.89 20.57 30.33
CA VAL A 247 6.79 20.55 29.16
C VAL A 247 7.40 21.92 28.94
N LEU A 248 6.59 22.92 28.60
CA LEU A 248 7.06 24.30 28.51
C LEU A 248 6.96 24.96 29.88
N ASN A 249 8.10 25.31 30.48
CA ASN A 249 8.17 25.91 31.81
C ASN A 249 8.81 27.30 31.73
N LEU A 250 8.09 28.32 32.19
CA LEU A 250 8.63 29.67 32.32
C LEU A 250 8.94 29.96 33.79
N GLY A 251 10.20 30.25 34.12
CA GLY A 251 10.59 30.40 35.52
C GLY A 251 12.00 30.89 35.78
N VAL A 252 12.37 30.85 37.06
CA VAL A 252 13.73 31.10 37.55
C VAL A 252 14.25 29.80 38.15
N SER A 253 15.34 29.27 37.60
CA SER A 253 15.96 28.01 38.01
C SER A 253 16.68 28.12 39.35
N GLU A 254 17.02 26.96 39.94
CA GLU A 254 17.83 26.89 41.17
C GLU A 254 19.26 27.43 40.97
N ALA A 255 19.76 27.41 39.73
CA ALA A 255 21.05 27.99 39.35
C ALA A 255 21.01 29.53 39.23
N ASN A 256 19.89 30.17 39.55
CA ASN A 256 19.65 31.60 39.35
C ASN A 256 19.74 32.03 37.88
N GLU A 257 19.24 31.19 36.98
CA GLU A 257 18.98 31.57 35.59
C GLU A 257 17.47 31.80 35.42
N ALA A 258 17.07 32.71 34.55
CA ALA A 258 15.65 32.99 34.31
C ALA A 258 15.31 32.87 32.83
N GLY A 259 14.14 32.34 32.52
CA GLY A 259 13.70 32.18 31.14
C GLY A 259 12.83 30.94 30.96
N LEU A 260 12.92 30.36 29.77
CA LEU A 260 12.05 29.30 29.29
C LEU A 260 12.82 27.98 29.23
N VAL A 261 12.24 26.92 29.75
CA VAL A 261 12.78 25.57 29.72
C VAL A 261 11.76 24.67 29.04
N ILE A 262 12.15 24.01 27.97
CA ILE A 262 11.36 22.97 27.31
C ILE A 262 11.88 21.63 27.78
N ASP A 263 11.09 20.91 28.59
CA ASP A 263 11.40 19.55 29.00
C ASP A 263 10.89 18.57 27.95
N ILE A 264 11.82 17.90 27.28
CA ILE A 264 11.51 16.93 26.22
C ILE A 264 11.61 15.49 26.68
N SER A 265 11.75 15.24 27.99
CA SER A 265 11.96 13.90 28.54
C SER A 265 10.85 12.92 28.16
N ASP A 266 9.60 13.38 28.12
CA ASP A 266 8.42 12.59 27.76
C ASP A 266 8.33 12.27 26.26
N PHE A 267 9.15 12.91 25.44
CA PHE A 267 9.21 12.73 23.99
C PHE A 267 10.53 12.10 23.52
N ALA A 268 11.49 11.95 24.43
CA ALA A 268 12.80 11.40 24.15
C ALA A 268 12.69 9.95 23.69
N TYR A 269 13.26 9.67 22.53
CA TYR A 269 13.37 8.32 21.96
C TYR A 269 14.82 7.86 22.02
N ASP A 270 15.04 6.76 22.73
CA ASP A 270 16.38 6.16 22.92
C ASP A 270 16.52 4.82 22.17
N GLY A 271 15.53 4.47 21.32
CA GLY A 271 15.54 3.24 20.52
C GLY A 271 16.48 3.31 19.31
N GLU A 272 16.83 2.14 18.78
CA GLU A 272 17.67 2.04 17.59
C GLU A 272 16.82 2.22 16.33
N ILE A 273 17.28 3.09 15.41
CA ILE A 273 16.70 3.25 14.08
C ILE A 273 17.60 2.50 13.11
N THR A 274 17.07 1.39 12.60
CA THR A 274 17.71 0.48 11.63
C THR A 274 17.50 0.93 10.18
N ALA A 275 16.47 1.73 9.93
CA ALA A 275 16.18 2.33 8.63
C ALA A 275 17.25 3.37 8.21
N PRO A 276 17.36 3.68 6.89
CA PRO A 276 18.27 4.71 6.43
C PRO A 276 17.97 6.07 7.08
N LYS A 277 19.03 6.80 7.40
CA LYS A 277 18.94 8.04 8.17
C LYS A 277 20.08 9.00 7.87
N PHE A 278 19.84 10.27 8.11
CA PHE A 278 20.85 11.30 8.04
C PHE A 278 21.74 11.25 9.27
N ASP A 279 23.04 11.06 9.07
CA ASP A 279 24.01 11.06 10.15
C ASP A 279 24.44 12.49 10.48
N PHE A 280 23.74 13.11 11.44
CA PHE A 280 24.05 14.46 11.89
C PHE A 280 25.42 14.56 12.58
N GLU A 281 25.88 13.52 13.28
CA GLU A 281 27.17 13.53 13.97
C GLU A 281 28.31 13.51 12.93
N ASP A 282 28.21 12.67 11.91
CA ASP A 282 29.14 12.65 10.77
C ASP A 282 29.11 13.98 9.99
N PHE A 283 27.92 14.52 9.70
CA PHE A 283 27.79 15.81 9.01
C PHE A 283 28.43 16.96 9.80
N ALA A 284 28.18 17.05 11.11
CA ALA A 284 28.82 18.03 11.98
C ALA A 284 30.36 17.87 11.97
N SER A 285 30.87 16.65 11.97
CA SER A 285 32.32 16.39 11.91
C SER A 285 32.97 16.88 10.61
N LYS A 286 32.26 16.78 9.47
CA LYS A 286 32.70 17.31 8.17
C LYS A 286 32.79 18.84 8.19
N LEU A 287 31.82 19.49 8.83
CA LEU A 287 31.83 20.95 8.98
C LEU A 287 32.98 21.42 9.87
N VAL A 288 33.23 20.74 10.99
CA VAL A 288 34.43 20.97 11.82
C VAL A 288 35.69 20.85 10.97
N THR A 289 35.78 19.83 10.13
CA THR A 289 36.93 19.62 9.24
C THR A 289 37.10 20.77 8.25
N LEU A 290 36.04 21.24 7.60
CA LEU A 290 36.09 22.39 6.69
C LEU A 290 36.50 23.70 7.40
N ASP A 291 36.05 23.87 8.64
CA ASP A 291 36.37 25.01 9.47
C ASP A 291 37.85 25.04 9.88
N GLU A 292 38.40 23.89 10.29
CA GLU A 292 39.82 23.72 10.61
C GLU A 292 40.72 24.01 9.39
N HIS A 293 40.22 23.79 8.17
CA HIS A 293 40.89 24.12 6.93
C HIS A 293 40.65 25.56 6.45
N ASN A 294 39.94 26.39 7.24
CA ASN A 294 39.59 27.79 6.93
C ASN A 294 38.74 27.96 5.67
N ILE A 295 37.93 26.94 5.33
CA ILE A 295 37.01 26.98 4.18
C ILE A 295 35.69 27.60 4.60
N LEU A 296 35.22 27.28 5.80
CA LEU A 296 34.06 27.90 6.42
C LEU A 296 34.43 29.24 7.07
N THR A 297 33.62 30.25 6.78
CA THR A 297 33.65 31.61 7.33
C THR A 297 32.21 32.05 7.61
N ASN A 298 32.00 33.09 8.42
CA ASN A 298 30.64 33.55 8.73
C ASN A 298 29.91 34.03 7.46
N ASP A 299 30.65 34.55 6.48
CA ASP A 299 30.10 35.09 5.24
C ASP A 299 29.66 34.00 4.25
N ASN A 300 30.31 32.83 4.25
CA ASN A 300 30.03 31.75 3.28
C ASN A 300 29.35 30.52 3.89
N PHE A 301 29.20 30.48 5.22
CA PHE A 301 28.67 29.34 5.95
C PHE A 301 27.28 28.92 5.45
N SER A 302 26.35 29.86 5.28
CA SER A 302 24.99 29.56 4.80
C SER A 302 25.00 28.89 3.42
N LEU A 303 25.77 29.43 2.47
CA LEU A 303 25.88 28.88 1.13
C LEU A 303 26.52 27.48 1.12
N ILE A 304 27.63 27.31 1.86
CA ILE A 304 28.32 26.01 1.93
C ILE A 304 27.44 24.98 2.63
N ASN A 305 26.74 25.35 3.70
CA ASN A 305 25.82 24.45 4.39
C ASN A 305 24.68 24.01 3.45
N SER A 306 24.03 24.95 2.76
CA SER A 306 22.99 24.63 1.77
C SER A 306 23.52 23.74 0.64
N TYR A 307 24.73 23.98 0.15
CA TYR A 307 25.38 23.14 -0.85
C TYR A 307 25.64 21.71 -0.34
N LEU A 308 26.19 21.57 0.86
CA LEU A 308 26.50 20.26 1.39
C LEU A 308 25.24 19.46 1.69
N LEU A 309 24.16 20.10 2.11
CA LEU A 309 22.87 19.46 2.36
C LEU A 309 22.15 19.14 1.05
N ALA A 310 21.81 20.15 0.25
CA ALA A 310 20.92 20.04 -0.91
C ALA A 310 21.64 19.73 -2.23
N GLY A 311 22.98 19.72 -2.26
CA GLY A 311 23.75 19.41 -3.47
C GLY A 311 23.90 20.58 -4.45
N TYR A 312 24.74 20.38 -5.48
CA TYR A 312 25.11 21.42 -6.43
C TYR A 312 23.96 21.88 -7.32
N GLU A 313 23.14 20.93 -7.81
CA GLU A 313 22.11 21.22 -8.81
C GLU A 313 20.97 22.10 -8.30
N ASN A 314 20.71 22.04 -6.99
CA ASN A 314 19.65 22.81 -6.31
C ASN A 314 20.05 24.25 -5.99
N LEU A 315 21.26 24.67 -6.34
CA LEU A 315 21.72 26.05 -6.18
C LEU A 315 21.40 26.89 -7.42
N ASN A 316 21.18 28.20 -7.22
CA ASN A 316 21.12 29.14 -8.35
C ASN A 316 22.50 29.31 -9.01
N GLU A 317 22.54 29.83 -10.24
CA GLU A 317 23.78 29.95 -11.03
C GLU A 317 24.89 30.78 -10.37
N GLU A 318 24.53 31.81 -9.60
CA GLU A 318 25.50 32.64 -8.85
C GLU A 318 26.14 31.85 -7.70
N ASN A 319 25.33 31.09 -6.98
CA ASN A 319 25.76 30.20 -5.90
C ASN A 319 26.58 29.04 -6.44
N LYS A 320 26.19 28.44 -7.58
CA LYS A 320 26.97 27.41 -8.29
C LYS A 320 28.38 27.90 -8.63
N ALA A 321 28.49 29.09 -9.22
CA ALA A 321 29.77 29.70 -9.55
C ALA A 321 30.66 29.94 -8.32
N THR A 322 30.06 30.33 -7.19
CA THR A 322 30.76 30.56 -5.93
C THR A 322 31.23 29.24 -5.31
N ILE A 323 30.38 28.21 -5.27
CA ILE A 323 30.73 26.87 -4.75
C ILE A 323 31.88 26.23 -5.53
N ALA A 324 31.92 26.40 -6.85
CA ALA A 324 32.99 25.88 -7.69
C ALA A 324 34.39 26.46 -7.35
N THR A 325 34.48 27.52 -6.55
CA THR A 325 35.76 28.12 -6.12
C THR A 325 36.33 27.52 -4.83
N TYR A 326 35.55 26.75 -4.07
CA TYR A 326 35.99 26.13 -2.81
C TYR A 326 36.52 24.71 -3.02
N ASP A 327 37.43 24.27 -2.15
CA ASP A 327 38.05 22.94 -2.17
C ASP A 327 37.47 22.05 -1.06
N PHE A 328 36.52 21.18 -1.40
CA PHE A 328 35.88 20.27 -0.44
C PHE A 328 36.59 18.92 -0.31
N SER A 329 37.83 18.78 -0.83
CA SER A 329 38.54 17.49 -0.82
C SER A 329 38.86 16.98 0.59
N SER A 330 38.97 17.86 1.59
CA SER A 330 39.20 17.49 3.00
C SER A 330 38.06 16.67 3.61
N ILE A 331 36.86 16.74 3.05
CA ILE A 331 35.69 15.95 3.45
C ILE A 331 35.30 14.90 2.38
N GLY A 332 36.20 14.63 1.43
CA GLY A 332 36.03 13.60 0.41
C GLY A 332 35.26 14.02 -0.85
N ILE A 333 34.86 15.29 -0.98
CA ILE A 333 34.19 15.78 -2.20
C ILE A 333 35.27 16.23 -3.21
N ILE A 334 35.50 15.41 -4.23
CA ILE A 334 36.55 15.64 -5.24
C ILE A 334 36.07 16.58 -6.34
N ASN A 335 34.81 16.48 -6.76
CA ASN A 335 34.23 17.34 -7.79
C ASN A 335 32.97 18.03 -7.26
N PRO A 336 33.01 19.34 -6.98
CA PRO A 336 31.88 20.04 -6.39
C PRO A 336 30.60 19.96 -7.21
N SER A 337 30.71 19.91 -8.55
CA SER A 337 29.56 19.90 -9.45
C SER A 337 28.82 18.55 -9.49
N LEU A 338 29.39 17.50 -8.91
CA LEU A 338 28.79 16.16 -8.86
C LEU A 338 28.29 15.80 -7.46
N HIS A 339 28.42 16.70 -6.48
CA HIS A 339 27.89 16.46 -5.15
C HIS A 339 26.37 16.61 -5.16
N GLU A 340 25.69 15.52 -4.83
CA GLU A 340 24.22 15.45 -4.83
C GLU A 340 23.61 15.99 -3.54
N GLY A 341 24.42 16.26 -2.50
CA GLY A 341 23.94 16.65 -1.19
C GLY A 341 23.98 15.49 -0.18
N TYR A 342 24.11 15.79 1.10
CA TYR A 342 24.03 14.78 2.17
C TYR A 342 22.60 14.53 2.64
N SER A 343 21.65 15.46 2.41
CA SER A 343 20.23 15.23 2.73
C SER A 343 19.59 14.23 1.77
N HIS A 344 20.16 14.08 0.57
CA HIS A 344 19.83 13.00 -0.35
C HIS A 344 20.49 11.70 0.13
N ILE A 345 19.74 10.90 0.89
CA ILE A 345 20.14 9.53 1.17
C ILE A 345 19.95 8.73 -0.11
N VAL A 346 21.05 8.51 -0.82
CA VAL A 346 21.05 7.64 -2.01
C VAL A 346 20.87 6.20 -1.54
N THR A 347 19.62 5.76 -1.53
CA THR A 347 19.27 4.35 -1.46
C THR A 347 19.37 3.75 -2.87
N ALA A 348 19.36 2.42 -3.00
CA ALA A 348 19.26 1.80 -4.33
C ALA A 348 18.06 2.41 -5.08
N SER A 349 18.09 2.44 -6.42
CA SER A 349 17.00 2.97 -7.26
C SER A 349 15.74 2.09 -7.22
N GLU A 350 15.35 1.67 -6.03
CA GLU A 350 14.19 0.84 -5.76
C GLU A 350 12.96 1.71 -5.96
N ASN A 351 12.23 1.39 -7.01
CA ASN A 351 10.89 1.90 -7.24
C ASN A 351 9.91 0.87 -6.67
N LEU A 352 8.98 1.34 -5.84
CA LEU A 352 7.91 0.49 -5.30
C LEU A 352 7.13 -0.20 -6.43
N GLN A 353 6.92 0.49 -7.55
CA GLN A 353 6.23 -0.05 -8.72
C GLN A 353 6.98 -1.22 -9.35
N ASP A 354 8.31 -1.11 -9.49
CA ASP A 354 9.13 -2.15 -10.11
C ASP A 354 9.24 -3.39 -9.21
N THR A 355 9.31 -3.17 -7.89
CA THR A 355 9.30 -4.26 -6.90
C THR A 355 7.97 -5.02 -6.93
N VAL A 356 6.85 -4.29 -6.92
CA VAL A 356 5.50 -4.88 -7.05
C VAL A 356 5.38 -5.69 -8.34
N LYS A 357 5.86 -5.17 -9.47
CA LYS A 357 5.83 -5.89 -10.76
C LYS A 357 6.71 -7.14 -10.74
N ALA A 358 7.90 -7.07 -10.16
CA ALA A 358 8.82 -8.20 -10.08
C ALA A 358 8.22 -9.35 -9.26
N ASP A 359 7.66 -9.05 -8.09
CA ASP A 359 6.97 -10.03 -7.24
C ASP A 359 5.77 -10.65 -7.97
N LEU A 360 4.96 -9.80 -8.60
CA LEU A 360 3.79 -10.24 -9.35
C LEU A 360 4.15 -11.21 -10.48
N TYR A 361 5.16 -10.87 -11.28
CA TYR A 361 5.62 -11.73 -12.36
C TYR A 361 6.26 -13.02 -11.85
N SER A 362 6.98 -12.96 -10.72
CA SER A 362 7.49 -14.16 -10.06
C SER A 362 6.38 -15.12 -9.64
N GLU A 363 5.30 -14.62 -9.03
CA GLU A 363 4.16 -15.45 -8.63
C GLU A 363 3.38 -15.97 -9.86
N ILE A 364 3.23 -15.18 -10.92
CA ILE A 364 2.56 -15.63 -12.15
C ILE A 364 3.35 -16.72 -12.87
N ALA A 365 4.68 -16.69 -12.78
CA ALA A 365 5.53 -17.74 -13.36
C ALA A 365 5.23 -19.13 -12.76
N ASP A 366 4.73 -19.20 -11.52
CA ASP A 366 4.32 -20.43 -10.85
C ASP A 366 3.06 -20.23 -10.00
N LEU A 367 1.89 -20.51 -10.58
CA LEU A 367 0.60 -20.41 -9.91
C LEU A 367 0.16 -21.75 -9.28
N SER A 368 1.09 -22.70 -9.11
CA SER A 368 0.75 -24.06 -8.65
C SER A 368 0.15 -24.12 -7.25
N ASP A 369 0.42 -23.14 -6.38
CA ASP A 369 -0.21 -23.03 -5.06
C ASP A 369 -1.61 -22.41 -5.13
N GLY A 370 -1.94 -21.73 -6.23
CA GLY A 370 -3.17 -20.99 -6.46
C GLY A 370 -3.27 -19.71 -5.65
N LYS A 371 -2.13 -19.10 -5.32
CA LYS A 371 -2.05 -17.81 -4.66
C LYS A 371 -1.15 -16.89 -5.46
N ILE A 372 -1.46 -15.60 -5.46
CA ILE A 372 -0.58 -14.56 -5.98
C ILE A 372 -0.26 -13.63 -4.83
N LYS A 373 1.00 -13.58 -4.41
CA LYS A 373 1.48 -12.80 -3.27
C LYS A 373 2.37 -11.64 -3.71
N ILE A 374 1.98 -10.42 -3.37
CA ILE A 374 2.88 -9.25 -3.48
C ILE A 374 3.45 -9.00 -2.09
N ASN A 375 4.78 -9.02 -1.94
CA ASN A 375 5.45 -8.82 -0.66
C ASN A 375 6.22 -7.50 -0.67
N LEU A 376 5.72 -6.52 0.06
CA LEU A 376 6.45 -5.29 0.32
C LEU A 376 7.20 -5.43 1.64
N ASN A 377 8.47 -5.81 1.56
CA ASN A 377 9.32 -5.87 2.74
C ASN A 377 9.58 -4.45 3.29
N GLU A 378 9.80 -4.37 4.61
CA GLU A 378 10.03 -3.11 5.30
C GLU A 378 11.23 -2.34 4.73
N ASN A 379 12.32 -3.04 4.38
CA ASN A 379 13.54 -2.41 3.83
C ASN A 379 13.27 -1.65 2.53
N THR A 380 12.49 -2.21 1.60
CA THR A 380 12.15 -1.56 0.33
C THR A 380 11.29 -0.32 0.59
N VAL A 381 10.31 -0.41 1.49
CA VAL A 381 9.49 0.76 1.86
C VAL A 381 10.37 1.84 2.50
N ASN A 382 11.26 1.46 3.40
CA ASN A 382 12.20 2.37 4.07
C ASN A 382 13.21 3.00 3.11
N ASN A 383 13.65 2.27 2.08
CA ASN A 383 14.53 2.82 1.06
C ASN A 383 13.84 3.91 0.22
N VAL A 384 12.56 3.71 -0.10
CA VAL A 384 11.76 4.71 -0.83
C VAL A 384 11.51 5.93 0.07
N LEU A 385 11.10 5.72 1.33
CA LEU A 385 10.90 6.80 2.32
C LEU A 385 12.19 7.59 2.56
N ALA A 386 13.35 6.93 2.56
CA ALA A 386 14.65 7.56 2.74
C ALA A 386 15.05 8.51 1.60
N SER A 387 14.49 8.31 0.40
CA SER A 387 14.75 9.18 -0.76
C SER A 387 14.02 10.53 -0.68
N THR A 388 13.15 10.71 0.33
CA THR A 388 12.29 11.89 0.44
C THR A 388 13.08 13.13 0.87
N PRO A 389 12.71 14.34 0.38
CA PRO A 389 13.43 15.56 0.72
C PRO A 389 13.32 15.98 2.19
N ILE A 390 12.35 15.41 2.94
CA ILE A 390 12.11 15.78 4.34
C ILE A 390 13.28 15.40 5.25
N ILE A 391 14.10 14.41 4.87
CA ILE A 391 15.25 13.99 5.66
C ILE A 391 16.37 15.02 5.50
N GLY A 392 16.86 15.55 6.63
CA GLY A 392 17.74 16.73 6.63
C GLY A 392 17.01 18.05 6.42
N ASP A 393 15.67 18.04 6.31
CA ASP A 393 14.85 19.24 6.25
C ASP A 393 14.51 19.75 7.67
N GLY A 394 14.16 21.04 7.78
CA GLY A 394 14.04 21.71 9.09
C GLY A 394 15.38 21.90 9.81
N TYR A 395 16.49 21.77 9.07
CA TYR A 395 17.83 21.81 9.60
C TYR A 395 18.28 23.22 10.02
N SER A 396 18.40 23.43 11.32
CA SER A 396 19.11 24.58 11.86
C SER A 396 20.50 24.13 12.27
N LEU A 397 21.50 24.57 11.52
CA LEU A 397 22.90 24.48 11.93
C LEU A 397 23.44 25.85 12.14
N TYR A 398 23.95 26.03 13.34
CA TYR A 398 24.52 27.29 13.74
C TYR A 398 26.02 27.13 13.96
N ARG A 399 26.80 28.07 13.41
CA ARG A 399 28.24 28.20 13.61
C ARG A 399 28.51 29.31 14.64
N SER A 400 29.11 28.95 15.77
CA SER A 400 29.47 29.92 16.82
C SER A 400 30.91 30.40 16.72
N ASP A 401 31.14 31.66 17.10
CA ASP A 401 32.46 32.16 17.49
C ASP A 401 32.77 31.94 18.99
N SER A 402 31.86 31.28 19.75
CA SER A 402 32.02 31.02 21.18
C SER A 402 33.00 29.89 21.51
N VAL A 403 33.31 29.74 22.82
CA VAL A 403 34.26 28.75 23.36
C VAL A 403 33.68 27.31 23.42
N TYR A 404 32.47 27.11 22.90
CA TYR A 404 31.68 25.89 23.05
C TYR A 404 31.67 25.01 21.78
N GLU A 405 30.87 23.93 21.74
CA GLU A 405 30.68 23.13 20.52
C GLU A 405 30.27 24.05 19.37
N ARG A 406 31.06 23.99 18.30
CA ARG A 406 31.03 25.00 17.24
C ARG A 406 29.81 24.86 16.32
N TYR A 407 29.17 23.70 16.35
CA TYR A 407 28.05 23.30 15.51
C TYR A 407 27.01 22.55 16.33
N THR A 408 25.82 23.12 16.48
CA THR A 408 24.64 22.45 17.05
C THR A 408 23.61 22.24 15.94
N TYR A 409 22.88 21.14 16.00
CA TYR A 409 21.88 20.80 14.97
C TYR A 409 20.52 20.44 15.54
N LEU A 410 19.49 20.77 14.76
CA LEU A 410 18.11 20.32 14.91
C LEU A 410 17.60 19.97 13.51
N GLY A 411 17.00 18.80 13.30
CA GLY A 411 16.40 18.46 12.00
C GLY A 411 15.81 17.06 11.98
N VAL A 412 15.19 16.69 10.85
CA VAL A 412 14.66 15.34 10.63
C VAL A 412 15.80 14.37 10.31
N GLU A 413 15.96 13.33 11.14
CA GLU A 413 16.98 12.29 11.00
C GLU A 413 16.52 11.16 10.06
N SER A 414 15.26 10.74 10.16
CA SER A 414 14.76 9.62 9.37
C SER A 414 13.23 9.68 9.25
N LEU A 415 12.73 9.22 8.12
CA LEU A 415 11.34 8.84 7.91
C LEU A 415 11.34 7.37 7.51
N TYR A 416 10.67 6.54 8.29
CA TYR A 416 10.67 5.10 8.09
C TYR A 416 9.33 4.49 8.48
N CYS A 417 9.16 3.25 8.10
CA CYS A 417 8.04 2.40 8.39
C CYS A 417 8.54 1.23 9.23
N ASP A 418 7.82 0.90 10.29
CA ASP A 418 7.96 -0.35 11.03
C ASP A 418 6.73 -1.22 10.77
N ILE A 419 6.97 -2.48 10.42
CA ILE A 419 5.94 -3.50 10.23
C ILE A 419 6.11 -4.53 11.34
N VAL A 420 5.19 -4.59 12.31
CA VAL A 420 5.30 -5.50 13.45
C VAL A 420 3.95 -6.13 13.75
N ASN A 421 3.86 -7.46 13.84
CA ASN A 421 2.69 -8.21 14.35
C ASN A 421 1.33 -7.65 13.87
N ASP A 422 1.14 -7.55 12.56
CA ASP A 422 -0.08 -7.04 11.91
C ASP A 422 -0.34 -5.53 12.04
N SER A 423 0.60 -4.76 12.61
CA SER A 423 0.56 -3.30 12.64
C SER A 423 1.55 -2.69 11.63
N LEU A 424 1.08 -1.65 10.93
CA LEU A 424 1.90 -0.76 10.10
C LEU A 424 2.04 0.56 10.85
N SER A 425 3.26 1.03 11.07
CA SER A 425 3.51 2.37 11.60
C SER A 425 4.53 3.10 10.74
N PHE A 426 4.23 4.34 10.39
CA PHE A 426 5.22 5.31 9.89
C PHE A 426 5.74 6.15 11.05
N ASN A 427 7.05 6.37 11.04
CA ASN A 427 7.82 6.96 12.09
C ASN A 427 8.69 8.08 11.53
N LEU A 428 8.55 9.29 12.08
CA LEU A 428 9.38 10.45 11.77
C LEU A 428 10.27 10.73 12.98
N SER A 429 11.56 10.55 12.80
CA SER A 429 12.56 10.85 13.83
C SER A 429 13.14 12.23 13.62
N MET A 430 13.06 13.07 14.65
CA MET A 430 13.74 14.36 14.73
C MET A 430 14.90 14.26 15.71
N ASN A 431 16.02 14.88 15.38
CA ASN A 431 17.21 14.88 16.22
C ASN A 431 17.53 16.31 16.69
N LEU A 432 17.65 16.46 18.00
CA LEU A 432 18.00 17.68 18.72
C LEU A 432 19.38 17.48 19.36
N ASN A 433 20.42 17.83 18.61
CA ASN A 433 21.82 17.74 19.02
C ASN A 433 22.18 16.41 19.71
N GLY A 434 21.73 15.30 19.13
CA GLY A 434 21.96 13.94 19.60
C GLY A 434 20.82 13.32 20.43
N GLN A 435 19.83 14.09 20.88
CA GLN A 435 18.59 13.56 21.46
C GLN A 435 17.54 13.36 20.38
N LYS A 436 16.99 12.16 20.25
CA LYS A 436 15.91 11.91 19.30
C LYS A 436 14.55 12.12 19.92
N ILE A 437 13.62 12.55 19.08
CA ILE A 437 12.19 12.58 19.32
C ILE A 437 11.55 11.75 18.20
N LEU A 438 10.63 10.87 18.56
CA LEU A 438 9.92 10.03 17.60
C LEU A 438 8.46 10.42 17.54
N LEU A 439 8.02 10.77 16.33
CA LEU A 439 6.63 10.84 15.98
C LEU A 439 6.25 9.51 15.32
N SER A 440 5.20 8.86 15.79
CA SER A 440 4.75 7.56 15.32
C SER A 440 3.28 7.63 14.89
N THR A 441 2.92 6.79 13.93
CA THR A 441 1.55 6.65 13.45
C THR A 441 1.03 5.25 13.74
N ASP A 442 -0.29 5.14 13.89
CA ASP A 442 -0.95 3.86 14.12
C ASP A 442 -2.07 3.66 13.09
N PHE A 443 -1.99 2.56 12.34
CA PHE A 443 -2.95 2.20 11.30
C PHE A 443 -3.76 0.97 11.71
N ASP A 444 -5.09 1.08 11.64
CA ASP A 444 -5.99 -0.06 11.78
C ASP A 444 -6.43 -0.53 10.39
N GLN A 445 -6.43 -1.84 10.19
CA GLN A 445 -7.06 -2.42 9.01
C GLN A 445 -8.58 -2.32 9.10
N ASP A 446 -9.21 -1.77 8.06
CA ASP A 446 -10.66 -1.86 7.91
C ASP A 446 -11.05 -3.32 7.65
N THR A 447 -11.71 -3.93 8.63
CA THR A 447 -12.14 -5.34 8.59
C THR A 447 -13.41 -5.57 7.77
N THR A 448 -14.03 -4.50 7.23
CA THR A 448 -15.32 -4.58 6.54
C THR A 448 -15.24 -4.63 5.03
N VAL A 449 -14.03 -4.55 4.44
CA VAL A 449 -13.93 -4.30 3.00
C VAL A 449 -13.91 -5.59 2.16
N THR A 450 -14.77 -5.60 1.14
CA THR A 450 -14.95 -6.72 0.19
C THR A 450 -14.26 -6.48 -1.16
N GLN A 451 -13.60 -5.34 -1.37
CA GLN A 451 -12.95 -5.00 -2.64
C GLN A 451 -11.59 -4.30 -2.46
N ASP A 452 -11.52 -3.05 -1.99
CA ASP A 452 -10.24 -2.35 -1.73
C ASP A 452 -9.72 -2.65 -0.32
N VAL A 453 -8.41 -2.72 -0.11
CA VAL A 453 -7.88 -2.78 1.26
C VAL A 453 -7.70 -1.37 1.76
N LYS A 454 -8.20 -1.06 2.96
CA LYS A 454 -8.01 0.24 3.58
C LYS A 454 -7.33 0.08 4.93
N LEU A 455 -6.20 0.75 5.09
CA LEU A 455 -5.56 0.98 6.37
C LEU A 455 -5.89 2.41 6.79
N GLN A 456 -6.66 2.52 7.86
CA GLN A 456 -7.12 3.80 8.39
C GLN A 456 -6.08 4.32 9.39
N LEU A 457 -5.59 5.54 9.19
CA LEU A 457 -4.76 6.22 10.18
C LEU A 457 -5.62 6.57 11.40
N ASN A 458 -5.42 5.87 12.52
CA ASN A 458 -6.15 6.11 13.75
C ASN A 458 -5.56 7.29 14.50
N ASP A 459 -4.24 7.24 14.68
CA ASP A 459 -3.53 8.12 15.59
C ASP A 459 -2.17 8.52 15.04
N VAL A 460 -1.75 9.70 15.46
CA VAL A 460 -0.41 10.23 15.25
C VAL A 460 0.02 10.75 16.59
N ASN A 461 1.12 10.24 17.11
CA ASN A 461 1.56 10.56 18.45
C ASN A 461 3.05 10.87 18.53
N ILE A 462 3.39 11.61 19.57
CA ILE A 462 4.76 11.89 20.00
C ILE A 462 4.83 11.59 21.50
N GLY A 463 5.54 10.53 21.87
CA GLY A 463 5.48 9.98 23.22
C GLY A 463 4.03 9.64 23.60
N THR A 464 3.46 10.34 24.59
CA THR A 464 2.06 10.15 25.04
C THR A 464 1.10 11.23 24.53
N TYR A 465 1.53 12.11 23.64
CA TYR A 465 0.70 13.19 23.10
C TYR A 465 0.08 12.77 21.76
N HIS A 466 -1.23 12.90 21.63
CA HIS A 466 -1.99 12.60 20.42
C HIS A 466 -2.21 13.88 19.62
N MET A 467 -1.87 13.86 18.33
CA MET A 467 -1.96 15.03 17.45
C MET A 467 -3.37 15.26 16.89
N SER A 468 -3.64 16.47 16.41
CA SER A 468 -4.92 16.82 15.80
C SER A 468 -5.13 16.15 14.42
N SER A 469 -6.38 16.16 13.95
CA SER A 469 -6.72 15.67 12.60
C SER A 469 -5.97 16.38 11.48
N ASN A 470 -5.58 17.65 11.66
CA ASN A 470 -4.81 18.38 10.64
C ASN A 470 -3.39 17.81 10.51
N ALA A 471 -2.76 17.45 11.63
CA ALA A 471 -1.47 16.77 11.62
C ALA A 471 -1.59 15.36 11.00
N ARG A 472 -2.68 14.65 11.27
CA ARG A 472 -2.95 13.34 10.63
C ARG A 472 -3.00 13.47 9.10
N LEU A 473 -3.76 14.43 8.57
CA LEU A 473 -3.81 14.69 7.13
C LEU A 473 -2.45 15.12 6.57
N ALA A 474 -1.71 15.96 7.30
CA ALA A 474 -0.40 16.41 6.86
C ALA A 474 0.59 15.24 6.69
N ILE A 475 0.57 14.23 7.58
CA ILE A 475 1.40 13.02 7.38
C ILE A 475 0.96 12.23 6.15
N MET A 476 -0.34 12.08 5.95
CA MET A 476 -0.87 11.36 4.80
C MET A 476 -0.50 12.04 3.48
N ASP A 477 -0.52 13.38 3.42
CA ASP A 477 -0.06 14.14 2.25
C ASP A 477 1.43 13.90 1.96
N ILE A 478 2.27 13.79 3.01
CA ILE A 478 3.69 13.48 2.86
C ILE A 478 3.85 12.09 2.28
N LEU A 479 3.16 11.10 2.85
CA LEU A 479 3.15 9.72 2.37
C LEU A 479 2.64 9.60 0.93
N GLU A 480 1.63 10.39 0.54
CA GLU A 480 1.14 10.46 -0.84
C GLU A 480 2.23 10.95 -1.79
N GLY A 481 2.99 11.98 -1.40
CA GLY A 481 4.16 12.45 -2.14
C GLY A 481 5.23 11.37 -2.34
N VAL A 482 5.42 10.48 -1.36
CA VAL A 482 6.36 9.35 -1.43
C VAL A 482 5.86 8.25 -2.36
N ILE A 483 4.60 7.85 -2.19
CA ILE A 483 3.97 6.80 -3.01
C ILE A 483 3.93 7.24 -4.49
N GLY A 484 3.77 8.54 -4.73
CA GLY A 484 3.75 9.13 -6.05
C GLY A 484 2.58 8.64 -6.90
N ALA A 485 2.77 8.58 -8.22
CA ALA A 485 1.75 8.10 -9.16
C ALA A 485 1.69 6.56 -9.18
N ASN A 486 1.28 5.95 -8.06
CA ASN A 486 1.06 4.51 -7.97
C ASN A 486 -0.43 4.20 -8.14
N ASP A 487 -0.78 3.28 -9.04
CA ASP A 487 -2.17 2.91 -9.26
C ASP A 487 -2.70 1.83 -8.31
N LEU A 488 -1.83 1.05 -7.68
CA LEU A 488 -2.17 -0.04 -6.76
C LEU A 488 -2.29 0.46 -5.32
N ILE A 489 -1.41 1.35 -4.88
CA ILE A 489 -1.42 1.92 -3.52
C ILE A 489 -1.66 3.42 -3.64
N LYS A 490 -2.69 3.93 -2.97
CA LYS A 490 -3.06 5.35 -2.98
C LYS A 490 -3.34 5.84 -1.57
N ILE A 491 -3.19 7.14 -1.36
CA ILE A 491 -3.71 7.80 -0.16
C ILE A 491 -5.08 8.39 -0.51
N GLU A 492 -6.09 8.11 0.30
CA GLU A 492 -7.44 8.69 0.18
C GLU A 492 -7.83 9.30 1.53
N GLY A 493 -7.52 10.58 1.72
CA GLY A 493 -7.77 11.27 2.98
C GLY A 493 -6.87 10.73 4.10
N ASP A 494 -7.46 10.13 5.12
CA ASP A 494 -6.77 9.51 6.25
C ASP A 494 -6.58 7.99 6.10
N SER A 495 -6.79 7.45 4.90
CA SER A 495 -6.60 6.04 4.59
C SER A 495 -5.48 5.80 3.59
N LEU A 496 -4.63 4.80 3.84
CA LEU A 496 -3.83 4.14 2.82
C LEU A 496 -4.68 3.04 2.18
N VAL A 497 -4.88 3.13 0.87
CA VAL A 497 -5.81 2.30 0.11
C VAL A 497 -5.06 1.49 -0.93
N VAL A 498 -5.17 0.16 -0.84
CA VAL A 498 -4.74 -0.75 -1.91
C VAL A 498 -5.93 -0.97 -2.85
N LYS A 499 -5.84 -0.39 -4.06
CA LYS A 499 -6.82 -0.46 -5.13
C LYS A 499 -6.69 -1.77 -5.89
N THR A 500 -7.42 -2.77 -5.44
CA THR A 500 -7.32 -4.13 -5.97
C THR A 500 -7.92 -4.23 -7.37
N SER A 501 -8.92 -3.40 -7.66
CA SER A 501 -9.44 -3.19 -9.02
C SER A 501 -8.38 -2.73 -10.04
N ASN A 502 -7.28 -2.13 -9.59
CA ASN A 502 -6.18 -1.69 -10.44
C ASN A 502 -5.07 -2.74 -10.60
N PHE A 503 -5.19 -3.92 -10.00
CA PHE A 503 -4.24 -5.01 -10.20
C PHE A 503 -4.08 -5.37 -11.69
N LYS A 504 -5.17 -5.25 -12.45
CA LYS A 504 -5.18 -5.41 -13.91
C LYS A 504 -4.20 -4.49 -14.64
N SER A 505 -4.10 -3.21 -14.25
CA SER A 505 -3.22 -2.25 -14.94
C SER A 505 -1.74 -2.58 -14.75
N TYR A 506 -1.41 -3.33 -13.69
CA TYR A 506 -0.05 -3.80 -13.41
C TYR A 506 0.33 -5.05 -14.19
N LEU A 507 -0.65 -5.91 -14.51
CA LEU A 507 -0.43 -7.12 -15.29
C LEU A 507 -0.18 -6.83 -16.77
N GLY A 508 -0.84 -5.82 -17.33
CA GLY A 508 -0.66 -5.42 -18.73
C GLY A 508 -1.23 -6.41 -19.77
N THR A 509 -1.88 -7.50 -19.34
CA THR A 509 -2.35 -8.58 -20.22
C THR A 509 -3.82 -8.46 -20.60
N GLU A 510 -4.15 -8.80 -21.86
CA GLU A 510 -5.51 -9.10 -22.31
C GLU A 510 -5.66 -10.64 -22.44
N GLY A 511 -6.56 -11.31 -21.70
CA GLY A 511 -6.68 -12.78 -21.83
C GLY A 511 -7.38 -13.57 -20.71
N LEU A 512 -7.04 -14.86 -20.59
CA LEU A 512 -7.65 -15.82 -19.66
C LEU A 512 -7.51 -15.38 -18.20
N ILE A 513 -6.30 -15.02 -17.77
CA ILE A 513 -6.05 -14.54 -16.40
C ILE A 513 -6.80 -13.24 -16.14
N ASP A 514 -6.87 -12.31 -17.10
CA ASP A 514 -7.64 -11.06 -16.95
C ASP A 514 -9.13 -11.33 -16.71
N THR A 515 -9.70 -12.28 -17.46
CA THR A 515 -11.11 -12.68 -17.30
C THR A 515 -11.36 -13.40 -15.97
N ILE A 516 -10.43 -14.28 -15.56
CA ILE A 516 -10.48 -14.97 -14.26
C ILE A 516 -10.39 -13.95 -13.13
N ILE A 517 -9.35 -13.12 -13.13
CA ILE A 517 -9.13 -12.05 -12.15
C ILE A 517 -10.36 -11.13 -12.08
N GLN A 518 -10.89 -10.66 -13.22
CA GLN A 518 -12.08 -9.80 -13.26
C GLN A 518 -13.33 -10.46 -12.68
N ALA A 519 -13.54 -11.75 -12.96
CA ALA A 519 -14.73 -12.46 -12.53
C ALA A 519 -14.65 -13.00 -11.08
N THR A 520 -13.44 -13.11 -10.52
CA THR A 520 -13.22 -13.69 -9.19
C THR A 520 -12.77 -12.66 -8.15
N LEU A 521 -12.39 -11.44 -8.56
CA LEU A 521 -11.77 -10.42 -7.71
C LEU A 521 -12.57 -10.10 -6.43
N GLU A 522 -13.89 -9.94 -6.56
CA GLU A 522 -14.75 -9.51 -5.44
C GLU A 522 -14.93 -10.59 -4.36
N ASP A 523 -14.62 -11.86 -4.65
CA ASP A 523 -14.84 -12.99 -3.74
C ASP A 523 -13.55 -13.71 -3.30
N THR A 524 -12.41 -13.45 -3.96
CA THR A 524 -11.13 -14.17 -3.74
C THR A 524 -9.98 -13.32 -3.27
N LEU A 525 -10.19 -12.01 -3.22
CA LEU A 525 -9.23 -11.12 -2.65
C LEU A 525 -9.36 -11.14 -1.12
N SER A 526 -8.45 -11.85 -0.47
CA SER A 526 -8.27 -11.78 0.98
C SER A 526 -6.96 -11.08 1.28
N PHE A 527 -7.03 -9.84 1.75
CA PHE A 527 -5.86 -9.17 2.29
C PHE A 527 -5.59 -9.68 3.71
N THR A 528 -4.36 -10.13 3.94
CA THR A 528 -3.90 -10.55 5.26
C THR A 528 -2.59 -9.85 5.53
N LEU A 529 -2.63 -8.85 6.42
CA LEU A 529 -1.41 -8.41 7.07
C LEU A 529 -0.91 -9.62 7.84
N THR A 530 0.26 -10.13 7.47
CA THR A 530 0.87 -11.28 8.13
C THR A 530 2.18 -10.79 8.72
N GLY A 531 2.13 -10.29 9.95
CA GLY A 531 3.30 -10.21 10.81
C GLY A 531 3.70 -11.64 11.15
N VAL A 532 4.63 -12.22 10.40
CA VAL A 532 5.04 -13.60 10.64
C VAL A 532 5.88 -13.63 11.91
N GLU A 533 5.33 -14.13 13.02
CA GLU A 533 6.14 -14.55 14.17
C GLU A 533 7.25 -15.50 13.69
N GLY A 534 8.49 -15.01 13.60
CA GLY A 534 9.69 -15.82 13.49
C GLY A 534 10.24 -16.10 12.09
N LEU A 535 9.90 -15.34 11.05
CA LEU A 535 10.68 -15.26 9.81
C LEU A 535 11.34 -13.87 9.69
N SER A 536 12.58 -13.84 9.19
CA SER A 536 13.56 -12.79 9.44
C SER A 536 13.40 -11.49 8.66
N ASP A 537 12.25 -11.22 8.04
CA ASP A 537 12.03 -10.00 7.25
C ASP A 537 10.56 -9.57 7.38
N ASP A 538 10.29 -8.57 8.21
CA ASP A 538 8.96 -8.01 8.40
C ASP A 538 8.45 -7.42 7.07
N SER A 539 7.31 -7.93 6.58
CA SER A 539 6.78 -7.58 5.26
C SER A 539 5.26 -7.44 5.24
N PHE A 540 4.78 -6.50 4.44
CA PHE A 540 3.38 -6.32 4.10
C PHE A 540 3.03 -7.20 2.88
N THR A 541 2.17 -8.20 3.06
CA THR A 541 1.79 -9.15 2.00
C THR A 541 0.35 -8.92 1.53
N ILE A 542 0.16 -8.72 0.22
CA ILE A 542 -1.16 -8.76 -0.43
C ILE A 542 -1.30 -10.14 -1.07
N THR A 543 -2.35 -10.91 -0.71
CA THR A 543 -2.62 -12.23 -1.31
C THR A 543 -3.92 -12.22 -2.11
N LEU A 544 -3.86 -12.62 -3.38
CA LEU A 544 -5.02 -13.06 -4.14
C LEU A 544 -5.13 -14.59 -4.01
N ASN A 545 -6.25 -15.11 -3.49
CA ASN A 545 -6.40 -16.53 -3.22
C ASN A 545 -7.34 -17.21 -4.23
N LEU A 546 -6.76 -17.91 -5.20
CA LEU A 546 -7.49 -18.63 -6.24
C LEU A 546 -7.76 -20.10 -5.87
N THR A 547 -7.48 -20.54 -4.63
CA THR A 547 -7.57 -21.97 -4.24
C THR A 547 -8.95 -22.58 -4.47
N ASP A 548 -10.02 -21.80 -4.33
CA ASP A 548 -11.41 -22.28 -4.50
C ASP A 548 -11.75 -22.64 -5.95
N PHE A 549 -10.92 -22.21 -6.90
CA PHE A 549 -11.03 -22.56 -8.31
C PHE A 549 -10.09 -23.70 -8.71
N LYS A 550 -9.21 -24.15 -7.81
CA LYS A 550 -8.30 -25.25 -8.11
C LYS A 550 -9.09 -26.55 -8.21
N THR A 551 -8.65 -27.39 -9.12
CA THR A 551 -9.14 -28.77 -9.24
C THR A 551 -7.99 -29.75 -9.13
N THR A 552 -8.27 -30.90 -8.52
CA THR A 552 -7.40 -32.09 -8.59
C THR A 552 -7.96 -33.13 -9.57
N ALA A 553 -9.04 -32.79 -10.29
CA ALA A 553 -9.62 -33.68 -11.28
C ALA A 553 -8.63 -33.94 -12.41
N THR A 554 -8.59 -35.17 -12.88
CA THR A 554 -7.85 -35.59 -14.06
C THR A 554 -8.83 -36.18 -15.07
N LEU A 555 -8.45 -36.15 -16.35
CA LEU A 555 -9.20 -36.88 -17.37
C LEU A 555 -9.28 -38.37 -17.04
N PRO A 556 -10.42 -39.04 -17.34
CA PRO A 556 -10.49 -40.50 -17.35
C PRO A 556 -9.39 -41.08 -18.27
N GLU A 557 -8.71 -42.14 -17.84
CA GLU A 557 -7.68 -42.79 -18.66
C GLU A 557 -8.25 -43.34 -19.98
N THR A 558 -9.53 -43.75 -19.97
CA THR A 558 -10.22 -44.30 -21.15
C THR A 558 -10.32 -43.31 -22.31
N ILE A 559 -10.31 -41.99 -22.07
CA ILE A 559 -10.37 -40.99 -23.15
C ILE A 559 -9.00 -40.54 -23.65
N LYS A 560 -7.90 -40.92 -22.97
CA LYS A 560 -6.52 -40.59 -23.36
C LYS A 560 -5.93 -41.60 -24.35
N GLU A 561 -6.78 -42.40 -24.99
CA GLU A 561 -6.39 -43.33 -26.03
C GLU A 561 -6.86 -42.79 -27.39
N PRO A 562 -6.07 -42.92 -28.47
CA PRO A 562 -6.52 -42.53 -29.81
C PRO A 562 -7.78 -43.31 -30.24
N PHE A 563 -8.63 -42.68 -31.05
CA PHE A 563 -9.80 -43.33 -31.58
C PHE A 563 -9.42 -44.42 -32.60
N VAL A 564 -9.81 -45.67 -32.34
CA VAL A 564 -9.49 -46.82 -33.19
C VAL A 564 -10.59 -47.01 -34.23
N LYS A 565 -10.46 -46.30 -35.37
CA LYS A 565 -11.46 -46.31 -36.47
C LYS A 565 -11.85 -47.72 -36.95
N GLN A 566 -10.92 -48.67 -37.02
CA GLN A 566 -11.17 -50.04 -37.49
C GLN A 566 -12.13 -50.81 -36.54
N SER A 567 -11.82 -50.83 -35.24
CA SER A 567 -12.66 -51.50 -34.23
C SER A 567 -14.06 -50.89 -34.17
N PHE A 568 -14.15 -49.57 -34.27
CA PHE A 568 -15.42 -48.87 -34.34
C PHE A 568 -16.26 -49.31 -35.55
N VAL A 569 -15.69 -49.37 -36.76
CA VAL A 569 -16.44 -49.78 -37.95
C VAL A 569 -16.96 -51.21 -37.84
N THR A 570 -16.16 -52.15 -37.32
CA THR A 570 -16.58 -53.54 -37.06
C THR A 570 -17.76 -53.59 -36.06
N GLU A 571 -17.66 -52.85 -34.95
CA GLU A 571 -18.73 -52.75 -33.95
C GLU A 571 -20.03 -52.20 -34.57
N GLN A 572 -19.92 -51.12 -35.35
CA GLN A 572 -21.08 -50.48 -35.95
C GLN A 572 -21.67 -51.29 -37.11
N ALA A 573 -20.88 -52.09 -37.84
CA ALA A 573 -21.37 -53.01 -38.87
C ALA A 573 -22.31 -54.05 -38.26
N LEU A 574 -21.92 -54.65 -37.14
CA LEU A 574 -22.78 -55.58 -36.38
C LEU A 574 -23.99 -54.87 -35.79
N ARG A 575 -23.82 -53.64 -35.30
CA ARG A 575 -24.94 -52.83 -34.80
C ARG A 575 -25.99 -52.53 -35.86
N ILE A 576 -25.56 -52.30 -37.11
CA ILE A 576 -26.47 -52.19 -38.25
C ILE A 576 -27.20 -53.52 -38.47
N ILE A 577 -26.51 -54.67 -38.44
CA ILE A 577 -27.17 -55.99 -38.55
C ILE A 577 -28.24 -56.16 -37.47
N PHE A 578 -27.93 -55.81 -36.22
CA PHE A 578 -28.86 -55.97 -35.11
C PHE A 578 -30.06 -55.01 -35.24
N SER A 579 -29.80 -53.71 -35.47
CA SER A 579 -30.83 -52.65 -35.55
C SER A 579 -31.73 -52.70 -36.79
N ASP A 580 -31.22 -53.15 -37.94
CA ASP A 580 -32.03 -53.28 -39.16
C ASP A 580 -33.12 -54.36 -39.02
N THR A 581 -32.93 -55.32 -38.10
CA THR A 581 -33.94 -56.33 -37.75
C THR A 581 -35.22 -55.74 -37.14
N ALA A 582 -35.10 -54.56 -36.52
CA ALA A 582 -36.16 -53.73 -35.94
C ALA A 582 -36.77 -52.71 -36.92
N GLY A 583 -36.17 -52.53 -38.11
CA GLY A 583 -36.67 -51.64 -39.15
C GLY A 583 -36.03 -50.25 -39.22
N SER A 584 -34.93 -50.01 -38.50
CA SER A 584 -34.09 -48.82 -38.68
C SER A 584 -32.61 -49.13 -38.43
N SER A 585 -31.75 -48.88 -39.41
CA SER A 585 -30.30 -48.98 -39.26
C SER A 585 -29.74 -47.78 -38.48
N VAL A 586 -29.10 -48.01 -37.33
CA VAL A 586 -28.57 -46.95 -36.45
C VAL A 586 -27.10 -47.18 -36.10
N ILE A 587 -26.28 -46.14 -36.28
CA ILE A 587 -24.89 -46.07 -35.82
C ILE A 587 -24.84 -45.21 -34.54
N ARG A 588 -24.01 -45.54 -33.55
CA ARG A 588 -23.89 -44.77 -32.30
C ARG A 588 -22.45 -44.48 -31.99
N PHE A 589 -22.19 -43.21 -31.71
CA PHE A 589 -20.96 -42.74 -31.12
C PHE A 589 -21.22 -42.53 -29.64
N THR A 590 -20.49 -43.21 -28.77
CA THR A 590 -20.57 -42.97 -27.32
C THR A 590 -19.83 -41.68 -26.96
N ASP A 591 -20.07 -41.15 -25.75
CA ASP A 591 -19.26 -40.06 -25.18
C ASP A 591 -17.76 -40.39 -25.28
N THR A 592 -17.36 -41.64 -24.99
CA THR A 592 -15.97 -42.08 -25.06
C THR A 592 -15.41 -41.96 -26.47
N ASP A 593 -16.13 -42.42 -27.49
CA ASP A 593 -15.68 -42.37 -28.90
C ASP A 593 -15.44 -40.93 -29.36
N ILE A 594 -16.36 -40.05 -29.02
CA ILE A 594 -16.28 -38.64 -29.41
C ILE A 594 -15.12 -37.97 -28.67
N ASN A 595 -14.98 -38.21 -27.37
CA ASN A 595 -13.89 -37.63 -26.58
C ASN A 595 -12.50 -38.14 -27.03
N ARG A 596 -12.36 -39.41 -27.41
CA ARG A 596 -11.12 -39.95 -28.01
C ARG A 596 -10.81 -39.31 -29.35
N THR A 597 -11.84 -39.04 -30.15
CA THR A 597 -11.67 -38.33 -31.43
C THR A 597 -11.23 -36.89 -31.20
N VAL A 598 -11.84 -36.18 -30.24
CA VAL A 598 -11.40 -34.84 -29.84
C VAL A 598 -9.96 -34.84 -29.33
N TYR A 599 -9.59 -35.83 -28.50
CA TYR A 599 -8.21 -35.99 -28.02
C TYR A 599 -7.21 -36.16 -29.18
N GLN A 600 -7.54 -37.00 -30.16
CA GLN A 600 -6.71 -37.23 -31.33
C GLN A 600 -6.62 -36.00 -32.26
N ASP A 601 -7.76 -35.37 -32.57
CA ASP A 601 -7.85 -34.24 -33.51
C ASP A 601 -7.15 -32.97 -32.97
N THR A 602 -7.02 -32.87 -31.65
CA THR A 602 -6.30 -31.78 -30.97
C THR A 602 -4.83 -32.11 -30.71
N HIS A 603 -4.31 -33.19 -31.32
CA HIS A 603 -2.95 -33.72 -31.10
C HIS A 603 -2.62 -33.92 -29.62
N GLU A 604 -3.45 -34.69 -28.93
CA GLU A 604 -3.34 -34.92 -27.50
C GLU A 604 -3.49 -33.62 -26.68
N TYR A 605 -4.36 -32.72 -27.16
CA TYR A 605 -4.54 -31.33 -26.71
C TYR A 605 -3.33 -30.40 -26.86
N ALA A 606 -2.25 -30.83 -27.52
CA ALA A 606 -1.07 -30.00 -27.73
C ALA A 606 -1.35 -28.73 -28.55
N ASP A 607 -2.34 -28.79 -29.45
CA ASP A 607 -2.77 -27.63 -30.25
C ASP A 607 -3.49 -26.57 -29.43
N LEU A 608 -3.94 -26.92 -28.22
CA LEU A 608 -4.66 -26.04 -27.30
C LEU A 608 -3.73 -25.51 -26.20
N ALA A 609 -2.49 -25.23 -26.56
CA ALA A 609 -1.50 -24.59 -25.70
C ALA A 609 -1.04 -23.24 -26.28
N THR A 610 -1.07 -22.21 -25.46
CA THR A 610 -0.56 -20.88 -25.81
C THR A 610 0.50 -20.43 -24.81
N THR A 611 1.48 -19.70 -25.33
CA THR A 611 2.51 -19.04 -24.53
C THR A 611 2.53 -17.56 -24.88
N GLU A 612 2.33 -16.72 -23.88
CA GLU A 612 2.42 -15.26 -23.98
C GLU A 612 3.60 -14.78 -23.14
N VAL A 613 4.40 -13.84 -23.65
CA VAL A 613 5.49 -13.22 -22.90
C VAL A 613 4.95 -11.94 -22.27
N LEU A 614 5.11 -11.79 -20.95
CA LEU A 614 4.68 -10.60 -20.22
C LEU A 614 5.55 -9.38 -20.54
N ASP A 615 5.12 -8.20 -20.09
CA ASP A 615 5.77 -6.91 -20.38
C ASP A 615 7.22 -6.80 -19.90
N ASP A 616 7.67 -7.65 -18.95
CA ASP A 616 9.08 -7.72 -18.55
C ASP A 616 9.99 -8.35 -19.62
N GLY A 617 9.41 -9.00 -20.63
CA GLY A 617 10.14 -9.70 -21.69
C GLY A 617 10.84 -10.98 -21.26
N ILE A 618 10.63 -11.44 -20.02
CA ILE A 618 11.30 -12.60 -19.42
C ILE A 618 10.28 -13.64 -18.98
N THR A 619 9.22 -13.21 -18.30
CA THR A 619 8.21 -14.09 -17.73
C THR A 619 7.23 -14.53 -18.80
N THR A 620 6.93 -15.83 -18.81
CA THR A 620 5.97 -16.42 -19.76
C THR A 620 4.72 -16.91 -19.06
N MET A 621 3.56 -16.55 -19.59
CA MET A 621 2.28 -17.14 -19.25
C MET A 621 2.00 -18.31 -20.18
N ASN A 622 2.01 -19.53 -19.66
CA ASN A 622 1.65 -20.73 -20.40
C ASN A 622 0.24 -21.14 -20.00
N THR A 623 -0.66 -21.11 -20.97
CA THR A 623 -2.01 -21.66 -20.84
C THR A 623 -2.08 -22.93 -21.66
N LYS A 624 -2.62 -24.01 -21.11
CA LYS A 624 -2.92 -25.23 -21.86
C LYS A 624 -4.23 -25.84 -21.40
N VAL A 625 -4.93 -26.49 -22.33
CA VAL A 625 -6.05 -27.36 -22.01
C VAL A 625 -5.49 -28.75 -21.75
N ASP A 626 -5.51 -29.18 -20.49
CA ASP A 626 -5.14 -30.54 -20.08
C ASP A 626 -6.23 -31.55 -20.45
N GLY A 627 -7.44 -31.10 -20.79
CA GLY A 627 -8.50 -31.98 -21.26
C GLY A 627 -9.84 -31.35 -21.60
N ILE A 628 -10.58 -32.02 -22.48
CA ILE A 628 -11.95 -31.69 -22.88
C ILE A 628 -12.82 -32.93 -22.76
N VAL A 629 -13.95 -32.84 -22.06
CA VAL A 629 -14.92 -33.93 -21.93
C VAL A 629 -16.31 -33.45 -22.31
N PHE A 630 -16.86 -34.00 -23.38
CA PHE A 630 -18.25 -33.84 -23.78
C PHE A 630 -19.11 -34.91 -23.13
N HIS A 631 -20.28 -34.48 -22.66
CA HIS A 631 -21.34 -35.33 -22.13
C HIS A 631 -22.63 -35.06 -22.90
N PHE A 632 -22.98 -35.97 -23.81
CA PHE A 632 -24.07 -35.78 -24.75
C PHE A 632 -25.40 -36.21 -24.15
N TYR A 633 -26.19 -35.23 -23.72
CA TYR A 633 -27.57 -35.42 -23.24
C TYR A 633 -28.51 -34.43 -23.95
N ASP A 634 -29.79 -34.80 -24.03
CA ASP A 634 -30.89 -33.97 -24.52
C ASP A 634 -31.79 -33.60 -23.34
N PRO A 635 -32.16 -32.33 -23.11
CA PRO A 635 -31.97 -31.16 -24.00
C PRO A 635 -30.65 -30.39 -23.85
N VAL A 636 -29.75 -30.81 -22.95
CA VAL A 636 -28.51 -30.08 -22.65
C VAL A 636 -27.31 -31.01 -22.71
N THR A 637 -26.39 -30.71 -23.62
CA THR A 637 -25.06 -31.31 -23.65
C THR A 637 -24.13 -30.45 -22.79
N THR A 638 -23.24 -31.06 -22.02
CA THR A 638 -22.25 -30.31 -21.23
C THR A 638 -20.85 -30.57 -21.72
N VAL A 639 -20.01 -29.55 -21.64
CA VAL A 639 -18.58 -29.64 -21.96
C VAL A 639 -17.79 -29.21 -20.75
N GLU A 640 -16.89 -30.08 -20.33
CA GLU A 640 -15.94 -29.81 -19.28
C GLU A 640 -14.56 -29.55 -19.88
N TYR A 641 -13.89 -28.51 -19.40
CA TYR A 641 -12.51 -28.19 -19.73
C TYR A 641 -11.65 -28.24 -18.47
N LEU A 642 -10.51 -28.92 -18.57
CA LEU A 642 -9.45 -28.88 -17.58
C LEU A 642 -8.37 -27.93 -18.11
N LEU A 643 -8.20 -26.80 -17.44
CA LEU A 643 -7.25 -25.76 -17.81
C LEU A 643 -6.06 -25.79 -16.87
N ASP A 644 -4.86 -25.61 -17.41
CA ASP A 644 -3.62 -25.44 -16.66
C ASP A 644 -2.96 -24.12 -17.09
N VAL A 645 -2.84 -23.20 -16.15
CA VAL A 645 -2.17 -21.91 -16.36
C VAL A 645 -0.97 -21.83 -15.43
N ASN A 646 0.24 -21.99 -15.96
CA ASN A 646 1.48 -22.02 -15.17
C ASN A 646 1.38 -22.87 -13.87
N GLY A 647 0.77 -24.05 -13.96
CA GLY A 647 0.59 -24.98 -12.84
C GLY A 647 -0.72 -24.82 -12.07
N PHE A 648 -1.45 -23.71 -12.26
CA PHE A 648 -2.79 -23.53 -11.73
C PHE A 648 -3.80 -24.33 -12.54
N LYS A 649 -4.23 -25.46 -11.98
CA LYS A 649 -5.24 -26.34 -12.60
C LYS A 649 -6.64 -25.95 -12.17
N THR A 650 -7.51 -25.63 -13.11
CA THR A 650 -8.91 -25.29 -12.86
C THR A 650 -9.87 -26.02 -13.81
N ARG A 651 -11.15 -26.08 -13.42
CA ARG A 651 -12.21 -26.80 -14.13
C ARG A 651 -13.27 -25.82 -14.59
N ALA A 652 -13.57 -25.83 -15.88
CA ALA A 652 -14.61 -25.02 -16.49
C ALA A 652 -15.72 -25.90 -17.05
N TYR A 653 -16.98 -25.49 -16.88
CA TYR A 653 -18.17 -26.20 -17.35
C TYR A 653 -19.02 -25.29 -18.24
N LEU A 654 -19.25 -25.72 -19.47
CA LEU A 654 -20.06 -25.03 -20.45
C LEU A 654 -21.28 -25.87 -20.79
N GLU A 655 -22.47 -25.27 -20.67
CA GLU A 655 -23.70 -25.88 -21.15
C GLU A 655 -23.92 -25.54 -22.62
N LEU A 656 -24.35 -26.54 -23.40
CA LEU A 656 -24.76 -26.40 -24.78
C LEU A 656 -26.23 -26.82 -24.92
N THR A 657 -27.09 -25.90 -25.35
CA THR A 657 -28.49 -26.22 -25.63
C THR A 657 -28.61 -26.98 -26.95
N VAL A 658 -29.23 -28.15 -26.92
CA VAL A 658 -29.49 -28.96 -28.11
C VAL A 658 -30.71 -28.41 -28.85
N SER A 659 -30.56 -28.21 -30.16
CA SER A 659 -31.64 -27.81 -31.05
C SER A 659 -31.59 -28.59 -32.36
N ASN A 660 -32.75 -28.71 -33.02
CA ASN A 660 -32.93 -29.57 -34.20
C ASN A 660 -32.55 -31.04 -33.95
N ASN A 661 -32.75 -31.54 -32.73
CA ASN A 661 -32.55 -32.95 -32.41
C ASN A 661 -33.44 -33.85 -33.29
N ASN A 662 -32.97 -35.05 -33.63
CA ASN A 662 -33.64 -36.00 -34.52
C ASN A 662 -33.88 -35.44 -35.95
N SER A 663 -32.85 -34.80 -36.52
CA SER A 663 -32.88 -34.23 -37.87
C SER A 663 -31.54 -34.42 -38.59
N ALA A 664 -31.43 -34.07 -39.87
CA ALA A 664 -30.18 -34.21 -40.63
C ALA A 664 -29.02 -33.31 -40.12
N GLU A 665 -29.33 -32.34 -39.25
CA GLU A 665 -28.36 -31.46 -38.61
C GLU A 665 -28.79 -31.15 -37.16
N VAL A 666 -27.91 -31.41 -36.19
CA VAL A 666 -28.11 -31.02 -34.79
C VAL A 666 -27.22 -29.84 -34.47
N ILE A 667 -27.78 -28.82 -33.80
CA ILE A 667 -27.08 -27.59 -33.44
C ILE A 667 -26.97 -27.51 -31.92
N LEU A 668 -25.73 -27.40 -31.42
CA LEU A 668 -25.42 -27.19 -30.02
C LEU A 668 -25.03 -25.72 -29.81
N THR A 669 -25.89 -24.98 -29.13
CA THR A 669 -25.67 -23.55 -28.87
C THR A 669 -25.05 -23.37 -27.49
N PRO A 670 -23.82 -22.85 -27.39
CA PRO A 670 -23.20 -22.52 -26.12
C PRO A 670 -24.03 -21.53 -25.31
N SER A 671 -24.14 -21.77 -24.01
CA SER A 671 -24.58 -20.76 -23.06
C SER A 671 -23.66 -19.54 -23.14
N PRO A 672 -24.18 -18.29 -22.99
CA PRO A 672 -23.35 -17.08 -22.93
C PRO A 672 -22.45 -17.05 -21.68
N THR A 673 -22.69 -17.95 -20.73
CA THR A 673 -21.88 -18.08 -19.51
C THR A 673 -21.45 -19.52 -19.32
N LEU A 674 -20.26 -19.71 -18.73
CA LEU A 674 -19.74 -20.99 -18.27
C LEU A 674 -19.43 -20.91 -16.78
N LEU A 675 -19.39 -22.03 -16.08
CA LEU A 675 -19.00 -22.11 -14.68
C LEU A 675 -17.52 -22.45 -14.57
N LEU A 676 -16.71 -21.55 -14.01
CA LEU A 676 -15.32 -21.82 -13.65
C LEU A 676 -15.23 -22.03 -12.13
N GLY A 677 -14.90 -23.26 -11.71
CA GLY A 677 -15.08 -23.67 -10.32
C GLY A 677 -16.53 -23.50 -9.87
N SER A 678 -16.81 -22.48 -9.05
CA SER A 678 -18.16 -22.16 -8.56
C SER A 678 -18.76 -20.86 -9.13
N LYS A 679 -18.06 -20.16 -10.03
CA LYS A 679 -18.46 -18.83 -10.52
C LYS A 679 -18.85 -18.86 -12.00
N ALA A 680 -19.92 -18.13 -12.34
CA ALA A 680 -20.35 -17.96 -13.73
C ALA A 680 -19.57 -16.82 -14.40
N ILE A 681 -18.95 -17.11 -15.54
CA ILE A 681 -18.12 -16.18 -16.30
C ILE A 681 -18.53 -16.21 -17.77
N ASP A 682 -18.19 -15.16 -18.54
CA ASP A 682 -18.52 -15.10 -19.97
C ASP A 682 -17.90 -16.28 -20.73
N SER A 683 -18.66 -16.97 -21.58
CA SER A 683 -18.17 -18.17 -22.25
C SER A 683 -17.32 -17.89 -23.50
N THR A 684 -17.34 -16.65 -24.00
CA THR A 684 -16.70 -16.26 -25.26
C THR A 684 -15.19 -16.47 -25.21
N PHE A 685 -14.53 -16.24 -24.06
CA PHE A 685 -13.08 -16.45 -23.97
C PHE A 685 -12.70 -17.91 -24.22
N MET A 686 -13.44 -18.87 -23.62
CA MET A 686 -13.18 -20.30 -23.84
C MET A 686 -13.47 -20.66 -25.29
N LEU A 687 -14.58 -20.17 -25.83
CA LEU A 687 -14.94 -20.42 -27.22
C LEU A 687 -13.85 -19.89 -28.17
N ASN A 688 -13.31 -18.70 -27.94
CA ASN A 688 -12.18 -18.18 -28.74
C ASN A 688 -10.94 -19.08 -28.63
N TYR A 689 -10.69 -19.66 -27.46
CA TYR A 689 -9.52 -20.49 -27.21
C TYR A 689 -9.63 -21.88 -27.86
N VAL A 690 -10.81 -22.51 -27.79
CA VAL A 690 -10.99 -23.91 -28.26
C VAL A 690 -11.56 -24.01 -29.67
N SER A 691 -12.27 -22.98 -30.14
CA SER A 691 -13.03 -23.04 -31.40
C SER A 691 -12.20 -23.38 -32.63
N GLU A 692 -10.97 -22.87 -32.74
CA GLU A 692 -10.12 -23.08 -33.91
C GLU A 692 -9.84 -24.57 -34.15
N SER A 693 -9.59 -25.33 -33.09
CA SER A 693 -9.40 -26.79 -33.16
C SER A 693 -10.68 -27.54 -33.54
N PHE A 694 -11.86 -26.92 -33.33
CA PHE A 694 -13.15 -27.49 -33.73
C PHE A 694 -13.64 -27.02 -35.11
N VAL A 695 -12.96 -26.10 -35.80
CA VAL A 695 -13.37 -25.67 -37.16
C VAL A 695 -13.27 -26.82 -38.16
N ASN A 696 -12.23 -27.64 -38.04
CA ASN A 696 -11.96 -28.78 -38.92
C ASN A 696 -12.11 -30.14 -38.22
N ASN A 697 -12.69 -30.19 -37.02
CA ASN A 697 -12.89 -31.44 -36.30
C ASN A 697 -13.86 -32.35 -37.08
N GLU A 698 -13.54 -33.65 -37.14
CA GLU A 698 -14.27 -34.62 -37.97
C GLU A 698 -15.68 -34.88 -37.43
N VAL A 699 -15.90 -34.78 -36.11
CA VAL A 699 -17.18 -35.07 -35.45
C VAL A 699 -18.00 -33.80 -35.25
N LEU A 700 -17.42 -32.81 -34.58
CA LEU A 700 -18.13 -31.65 -34.04
C LEU A 700 -17.55 -30.36 -34.61
N LYS A 701 -18.20 -29.82 -35.63
CA LYS A 701 -17.71 -28.61 -36.32
C LYS A 701 -18.18 -27.35 -35.62
N TYR A 702 -17.26 -26.44 -35.32
CA TYR A 702 -17.60 -25.13 -34.81
C TYR A 702 -17.85 -24.12 -35.94
N ASP A 703 -19.05 -23.54 -35.95
CA ASP A 703 -19.45 -22.45 -36.84
C ASP A 703 -19.22 -21.11 -36.13
N SER A 704 -18.06 -20.49 -36.42
CA SER A 704 -17.65 -19.22 -35.84
C SER A 704 -18.49 -18.01 -36.26
N VAL A 705 -19.33 -18.13 -37.30
CA VAL A 705 -20.22 -17.04 -37.72
C VAL A 705 -21.45 -16.98 -36.82
N ASN A 706 -21.97 -18.14 -36.43
CA ASN A 706 -23.17 -18.26 -35.60
C ASN A 706 -22.86 -18.62 -34.14
N ASN A 707 -21.59 -18.86 -33.79
CA ASN A 707 -21.11 -19.30 -32.48
C ASN A 707 -21.80 -20.59 -31.99
N VAL A 708 -21.93 -21.58 -32.86
CA VAL A 708 -22.57 -22.87 -32.53
C VAL A 708 -21.71 -24.05 -32.96
N PHE A 709 -21.84 -25.17 -32.26
CA PHE A 709 -21.32 -26.44 -32.76
C PHE A 709 -22.39 -27.15 -33.59
N ARG A 710 -21.98 -27.74 -34.71
CA ARG A 710 -22.85 -28.41 -35.67
C ARG A 710 -22.43 -29.86 -35.85
N LEU A 711 -23.41 -30.74 -35.68
CA LEU A 711 -23.33 -32.14 -36.07
C LEU A 711 -24.15 -32.29 -37.35
N SER A 712 -23.50 -32.66 -38.45
CA SER A 712 -24.14 -32.78 -39.75
C SER A 712 -23.83 -34.13 -40.39
N ALA A 713 -24.59 -34.49 -41.42
CA ALA A 713 -24.30 -35.66 -42.25
C ALA A 713 -22.86 -35.67 -42.78
N ASN A 714 -22.28 -34.50 -43.09
CA ASN A 714 -20.90 -34.41 -43.55
C ASN A 714 -19.88 -34.80 -42.47
N SER A 715 -20.15 -34.44 -41.21
CA SER A 715 -19.31 -34.84 -40.07
C SER A 715 -19.27 -36.37 -39.94
N PHE A 716 -20.43 -37.02 -40.12
CA PHE A 716 -20.51 -38.48 -40.16
C PHE A 716 -19.69 -39.10 -41.30
N TYR A 717 -19.79 -38.56 -42.52
CA TYR A 717 -19.02 -39.10 -43.64
C TYR A 717 -17.51 -38.96 -43.46
N GLU A 718 -17.03 -37.87 -42.86
CA GLU A 718 -15.60 -37.69 -42.55
C GLU A 718 -15.08 -38.75 -41.57
N LEU A 719 -15.89 -39.15 -40.58
CA LEU A 719 -15.52 -40.20 -39.62
C LEU A 719 -15.51 -41.61 -40.24
N MET A 720 -16.42 -41.87 -41.16
CA MET A 720 -16.61 -43.19 -41.79
C MET A 720 -15.66 -43.46 -42.97
N THR A 721 -15.04 -42.43 -43.55
CA THR A 721 -14.26 -42.58 -44.79
C THR A 721 -12.85 -43.10 -44.53
N VAL A 722 -12.66 -44.42 -44.59
CA VAL A 722 -11.32 -45.06 -44.52
C VAL A 722 -10.73 -45.33 -45.92
N GLY A 723 -11.49 -45.13 -47.00
CA GLY A 723 -10.96 -45.30 -48.36
C GLY A 723 -11.91 -45.00 -49.54
N GLY A 724 -13.08 -44.39 -49.34
CA GLY A 724 -14.12 -44.26 -50.37
C GLY A 724 -15.20 -43.20 -50.11
N ILE A 725 -16.33 -43.25 -50.82
CA ILE A 725 -17.52 -42.40 -50.61
C ILE A 725 -18.58 -43.30 -49.97
N SER A 726 -18.83 -43.11 -48.66
CA SER A 726 -19.77 -43.93 -47.89
C SER A 726 -21.05 -44.25 -48.66
N THR A 727 -21.38 -45.54 -48.74
CA THR A 727 -22.61 -46.02 -49.40
C THR A 727 -23.89 -45.82 -48.58
N PHE A 728 -23.76 -45.39 -47.32
CA PHE A 728 -24.87 -45.03 -46.44
C PHE A 728 -25.24 -43.55 -46.57
N THR A 729 -26.52 -43.23 -46.44
CA THR A 729 -27.04 -41.86 -46.35
C THR A 729 -27.57 -41.57 -44.96
N VAL A 730 -27.17 -40.44 -44.37
CA VAL A 730 -27.66 -40.01 -43.06
C VAL A 730 -29.09 -39.46 -43.19
N ASP A 731 -30.03 -40.10 -42.50
CA ASP A 731 -31.42 -39.65 -42.45
C ASP A 731 -31.63 -38.66 -41.30
N LYS A 732 -31.13 -39.01 -40.10
CA LYS A 732 -31.31 -38.23 -38.87
C LYS A 732 -30.15 -38.45 -37.91
N ILE A 733 -29.85 -37.41 -37.16
CA ILE A 733 -28.88 -37.38 -36.05
C ILE A 733 -29.68 -37.05 -34.79
N ALA A 734 -29.48 -37.83 -33.74
CA ALA A 734 -30.10 -37.63 -32.45
C ALA A 734 -29.06 -37.71 -31.33
N ILE A 735 -29.03 -36.71 -30.45
CA ILE A 735 -28.31 -36.82 -29.17
C ILE A 735 -29.18 -37.62 -28.22
N ASP A 736 -28.59 -38.68 -27.65
CA ASP A 736 -29.33 -39.63 -26.82
C ASP A 736 -28.43 -40.31 -25.79
N ASN A 737 -28.64 -39.91 -24.53
CA ASN A 737 -28.16 -40.53 -23.30
C ASN A 737 -26.70 -41.04 -23.35
N GLY A 738 -25.73 -40.12 -23.34
CA GLY A 738 -24.29 -40.43 -23.32
C GLY A 738 -23.71 -40.76 -24.71
N GLY A 739 -24.30 -40.19 -25.77
CA GLY A 739 -23.79 -40.34 -27.12
C GLY A 739 -24.64 -39.69 -28.22
N ILE A 740 -24.27 -39.97 -29.46
CA ILE A 740 -24.92 -39.53 -30.69
C ILE A 740 -25.37 -40.75 -31.48
N ASN A 741 -26.68 -40.87 -31.72
CA ASN A 741 -27.28 -41.86 -32.61
C ASN A 741 -27.45 -41.25 -34.01
N ILE A 742 -27.08 -42.01 -35.04
CA ILE A 742 -27.18 -41.62 -36.45
C ILE A 742 -28.00 -42.68 -37.16
N THR A 743 -29.22 -42.33 -37.56
CA THR A 743 -30.05 -43.18 -38.40
C THR A 743 -29.57 -43.08 -39.84
N VAL A 744 -29.24 -44.22 -40.43
CA VAL A 744 -28.74 -44.32 -41.80
C VAL A 744 -29.69 -45.14 -42.67
N SER A 745 -29.70 -44.83 -43.96
CA SER A 745 -30.37 -45.59 -45.00
C SER A 745 -29.38 -45.96 -46.10
N VAL A 746 -29.70 -46.98 -46.89
CA VAL A 746 -28.95 -47.34 -48.08
C VAL A 746 -29.73 -46.92 -49.31
N SER A 747 -29.07 -46.25 -50.24
CA SER A 747 -29.69 -45.83 -51.50
C SER A 747 -30.17 -47.02 -52.34
N GLU A 748 -31.32 -46.89 -53.00
CA GLU A 748 -31.95 -47.95 -53.79
C GLU A 748 -31.08 -48.47 -54.95
N ASP A 749 -30.07 -47.71 -55.36
CA ASP A 749 -29.11 -48.08 -56.42
C ASP A 749 -27.97 -48.99 -55.92
N GLN A 750 -27.81 -49.16 -54.61
CA GLN A 750 -26.82 -50.06 -53.99
C GLN A 750 -27.38 -51.47 -53.78
N LEU A 751 -27.84 -52.10 -54.87
CA LEU A 751 -28.52 -53.41 -54.85
C LEU A 751 -27.70 -54.54 -54.17
N LEU A 752 -26.36 -54.49 -54.25
CA LEU A 752 -25.48 -55.47 -53.61
C LEU A 752 -25.45 -55.31 -52.09
N LEU A 753 -25.45 -54.08 -51.60
CA LEU A 753 -25.47 -53.78 -50.16
C LEU A 753 -26.85 -54.06 -49.55
N LEU A 754 -27.92 -53.71 -50.27
CA LEU A 754 -29.29 -54.07 -49.87
C LEU A 754 -29.48 -55.59 -49.78
N ALA A 755 -28.86 -56.35 -50.70
CA ALA A 755 -28.85 -57.81 -50.65
C ALA A 755 -28.00 -58.34 -49.48
N ALA A 756 -26.86 -57.70 -49.18
CA ALA A 756 -26.02 -58.06 -48.04
C ALA A 756 -26.72 -57.80 -46.70
N LEU A 757 -27.36 -56.64 -46.51
CA LEU A 757 -28.16 -56.31 -45.32
C LEU A 757 -29.32 -57.29 -45.12
N SER A 758 -30.07 -57.59 -46.19
CA SER A 758 -31.14 -58.60 -46.12
C SER A 758 -30.63 -60.00 -45.79
N THR A 759 -29.44 -60.36 -46.29
CA THR A 759 -28.79 -61.65 -45.99
C THR A 759 -28.30 -61.69 -44.54
N ALA A 760 -27.74 -60.58 -44.05
CA ALA A 760 -27.28 -60.44 -42.67
C ALA A 760 -28.42 -60.49 -41.66
N GLN A 761 -29.56 -59.87 -41.98
CA GLN A 761 -30.76 -59.91 -41.16
C GLN A 761 -31.28 -61.36 -41.01
N ALA A 762 -31.32 -62.12 -42.12
CA ALA A 762 -31.69 -63.53 -42.10
C ALA A 762 -30.67 -64.37 -41.32
N ALA A 763 -29.38 -64.11 -41.53
CA ALA A 763 -28.30 -64.80 -40.82
C ALA A 763 -28.38 -64.56 -39.31
N PHE A 764 -28.63 -63.32 -38.88
CA PHE A 764 -28.72 -62.98 -37.46
C PHE A 764 -29.91 -63.67 -36.80
N GLN A 765 -31.09 -63.64 -37.45
CA GLN A 765 -32.26 -64.37 -36.97
C GLN A 765 -32.01 -65.87 -36.80
N ASP A 766 -31.17 -66.47 -37.66
CA ASP A 766 -30.82 -67.88 -37.58
C ASP A 766 -29.75 -68.17 -36.51
N VAL A 767 -28.76 -67.27 -36.34
CA VAL A 767 -27.68 -67.38 -35.34
C VAL A 767 -28.23 -67.21 -33.92
N THR A 768 -29.12 -66.25 -33.66
CA THR A 768 -29.69 -66.02 -32.32
C THR A 768 -30.66 -67.11 -31.86
N GLN A 769 -31.05 -68.02 -32.76
CA GLN A 769 -31.78 -69.24 -32.41
C GLN A 769 -30.86 -70.38 -31.95
N GLN A 770 -29.54 -70.26 -32.14
CA GLN A 770 -28.54 -71.24 -31.74
C GLN A 770 -27.89 -70.87 -30.39
N GLU A 771 -27.22 -71.85 -29.79
CA GLU A 771 -26.36 -71.64 -28.62
C GLU A 771 -24.91 -71.47 -29.12
N PHE A 772 -24.52 -70.22 -29.38
CA PHE A 772 -23.20 -69.89 -29.92
C PHE A 772 -22.26 -69.20 -28.92
N PHE A 773 -22.82 -68.62 -27.85
CA PHE A 773 -22.07 -67.83 -26.87
C PHE A 773 -21.34 -68.73 -25.85
N ASP A 774 -20.00 -68.70 -25.84
CA ASP A 774 -19.16 -69.40 -24.87
C ASP A 774 -18.51 -68.41 -23.88
N PRO A 775 -19.07 -68.24 -22.66
CA PRO A 775 -18.53 -67.30 -21.66
C PRO A 775 -17.14 -67.68 -21.15
N SER A 776 -16.67 -68.92 -21.38
CA SER A 776 -15.36 -69.39 -20.89
C SER A 776 -14.18 -68.84 -21.68
N LEU A 777 -14.44 -68.27 -22.86
CA LEU A 777 -13.41 -67.67 -23.72
C LEU A 777 -13.08 -66.23 -23.32
N TYR A 778 -13.89 -65.60 -22.46
CA TYR A 778 -13.78 -64.18 -22.11
C TYR A 778 -12.84 -63.92 -20.93
N ASN A 779 -12.21 -62.74 -20.96
CA ASN A 779 -11.44 -62.21 -19.84
C ASN A 779 -12.38 -61.65 -18.76
N THR A 780 -12.36 -62.28 -17.58
CA THR A 780 -13.23 -61.96 -16.43
C THR A 780 -12.42 -61.54 -15.20
N GLU A 781 -11.16 -61.14 -15.37
CA GLU A 781 -10.32 -60.67 -14.25
C GLU A 781 -10.84 -59.38 -13.63
N ASP A 782 -11.52 -58.55 -14.43
CA ASP A 782 -12.25 -57.35 -13.99
C ASP A 782 -13.71 -57.71 -13.58
N PRO A 783 -14.14 -57.40 -12.34
CA PRO A 783 -15.51 -57.62 -11.89
C PRO A 783 -16.60 -56.94 -12.73
N GLU A 784 -16.32 -55.76 -13.31
CA GLU A 784 -17.28 -55.06 -14.17
C GLU A 784 -17.46 -55.81 -15.49
N GLN A 785 -16.37 -56.34 -16.05
CA GLN A 785 -16.41 -57.17 -17.24
C GLN A 785 -17.12 -58.51 -17.01
N ALA A 786 -16.87 -59.15 -15.86
CA ALA A 786 -17.57 -60.38 -15.49
C ALA A 786 -19.09 -60.18 -15.38
N ALA A 787 -19.53 -59.03 -14.86
CA ALA A 787 -20.94 -58.67 -14.80
C ALA A 787 -21.52 -58.40 -16.21
N ALA A 788 -20.82 -57.64 -17.04
CA ALA A 788 -21.23 -57.33 -18.41
C ALA A 788 -21.39 -58.61 -19.27
N ILE A 789 -20.46 -59.56 -19.17
CA ILE A 789 -20.53 -60.85 -19.87
C ILE A 789 -21.75 -61.66 -19.41
N SER A 790 -22.05 -61.66 -18.10
CA SER A 790 -23.22 -62.36 -17.58
C SER A 790 -24.53 -61.73 -18.06
N GLU A 791 -24.59 -60.40 -18.14
CA GLU A 791 -25.77 -59.68 -18.64
C GLU A 791 -25.96 -59.92 -20.14
N LEU A 792 -24.86 -59.90 -20.91
CA LEU A 792 -24.86 -60.24 -22.33
C LEU A 792 -25.38 -61.66 -22.57
N GLN A 793 -24.92 -62.64 -21.78
CA GLN A 793 -25.40 -64.02 -21.87
C GLN A 793 -26.91 -64.11 -21.57
N ASN A 794 -27.37 -63.46 -20.50
CA ASN A 794 -28.79 -63.45 -20.13
C ASN A 794 -29.64 -62.85 -21.25
N GLN A 795 -29.18 -61.75 -21.86
CA GLN A 795 -29.89 -61.08 -22.95
C GLN A 795 -29.97 -61.95 -24.21
N LEU A 796 -28.88 -62.61 -24.58
CA LEU A 796 -28.87 -63.55 -25.71
C LEU A 796 -29.79 -64.75 -25.45
N ASP A 797 -29.80 -65.28 -24.23
CA ASP A 797 -30.69 -66.36 -23.83
C ASP A 797 -32.17 -65.93 -23.86
N GLU A 798 -32.48 -64.69 -23.45
CA GLU A 798 -33.83 -64.11 -23.51
C GLU A 798 -34.30 -63.96 -24.96
N ILE A 799 -33.48 -63.37 -25.83
CA ILE A 799 -33.76 -63.24 -27.27
C ILE A 799 -34.02 -64.61 -27.89
N ARG A 800 -33.15 -65.59 -27.63
CA ARG A 800 -33.31 -66.96 -28.13
C ARG A 800 -34.63 -67.57 -27.67
N ASN A 801 -34.96 -67.43 -26.39
CA ASN A 801 -36.20 -67.98 -25.83
C ASN A 801 -37.44 -67.32 -26.42
N ASN A 802 -37.44 -66.00 -26.62
CA ASN A 802 -38.54 -65.25 -27.24
C ASN A 802 -38.75 -65.70 -28.70
N GLN A 803 -37.66 -65.85 -29.46
CA GLN A 803 -37.73 -66.35 -30.83
C GLN A 803 -38.22 -67.80 -30.94
N LEU A 804 -37.76 -68.69 -30.05
CA LEU A 804 -38.25 -70.08 -29.99
C LEU A 804 -39.76 -70.17 -29.64
N ASN A 805 -40.30 -69.14 -28.98
CA ASN A 805 -41.73 -68.99 -28.69
C ASN A 805 -42.53 -68.29 -29.81
N GLY A 806 -41.86 -67.89 -30.91
CA GLY A 806 -42.48 -67.26 -32.08
C GLY A 806 -42.68 -65.74 -31.96
N GLU A 807 -42.01 -65.10 -30.99
CA GLU A 807 -41.99 -63.64 -30.87
C GLU A 807 -40.84 -63.07 -31.71
N PRO A 808 -41.06 -61.99 -32.49
CA PRO A 808 -39.97 -61.32 -33.21
C PRO A 808 -39.01 -60.66 -32.21
N ILE A 809 -37.74 -60.50 -32.59
CA ILE A 809 -36.78 -59.71 -31.81
C ILE A 809 -37.31 -58.26 -31.74
N SER A 810 -37.48 -57.73 -30.54
CA SER A 810 -37.95 -56.35 -30.35
C SER A 810 -36.80 -55.33 -30.40
N ASP A 811 -37.14 -54.07 -30.66
CA ASP A 811 -36.19 -52.95 -30.60
C ASP A 811 -35.55 -52.81 -29.20
N GLU A 812 -36.29 -53.16 -28.14
CA GLU A 812 -35.83 -53.16 -26.76
C GLU A 812 -34.80 -54.27 -26.52
N ASP A 813 -35.03 -55.47 -27.06
CA ASP A 813 -34.07 -56.57 -26.99
C ASP A 813 -32.76 -56.25 -27.69
N ILE A 814 -32.85 -55.63 -28.87
CA ILE A 814 -31.70 -55.20 -29.66
C ILE A 814 -30.93 -54.09 -28.92
N SER A 815 -31.64 -53.12 -28.35
CA SER A 815 -31.01 -52.03 -27.61
C SER A 815 -30.28 -52.55 -26.37
N ALA A 816 -30.91 -53.43 -25.59
CA ALA A 816 -30.28 -54.05 -24.42
C ALA A 816 -29.07 -54.93 -24.81
N LEU A 817 -29.18 -55.69 -25.91
CA LEU A 817 -28.05 -56.47 -26.43
C LEU A 817 -26.87 -55.57 -26.81
N LEU A 818 -27.16 -54.48 -27.52
CA LEU A 818 -26.15 -53.51 -27.93
C LEU A 818 -25.49 -52.82 -26.74
N ASP A 819 -26.26 -52.41 -25.75
CA ASP A 819 -25.72 -51.78 -24.53
C ASP A 819 -24.80 -52.74 -23.76
N ASN A 820 -25.16 -54.02 -23.68
CA ASN A 820 -24.34 -55.05 -23.06
C ASN A 820 -23.03 -55.32 -23.81
N VAL A 821 -23.07 -55.35 -25.16
CA VAL A 821 -21.85 -55.48 -25.98
C VAL A 821 -20.95 -54.26 -25.83
N ASN A 822 -21.53 -53.05 -25.80
CA ASN A 822 -20.78 -51.80 -25.63
C ASN A 822 -20.11 -51.69 -24.25
N GLY A 823 -20.63 -52.39 -23.24
CA GLY A 823 -20.03 -52.48 -21.90
C GLY A 823 -18.79 -53.39 -21.83
N LEU A 824 -18.47 -54.13 -22.90
CA LEU A 824 -17.28 -55.00 -22.93
C LEU A 824 -16.00 -54.21 -23.24
N SER A 825 -14.87 -54.68 -22.71
CA SER A 825 -13.53 -54.25 -23.13
C SER A 825 -13.22 -54.68 -24.56
N GLU A 826 -12.29 -54.01 -25.24
CA GLU A 826 -11.92 -54.34 -26.63
C GLU A 826 -11.51 -55.82 -26.80
N GLU A 827 -10.77 -56.39 -25.85
CA GLU A 827 -10.41 -57.83 -25.87
C GLU A 827 -11.66 -58.72 -25.82
N ASN A 828 -12.62 -58.41 -24.95
CA ASN A 828 -13.86 -59.17 -24.82
C ASN A 828 -14.81 -58.94 -26.00
N LYS A 829 -14.82 -57.75 -26.58
CA LYS A 829 -15.55 -57.44 -27.82
C LYS A 829 -15.03 -58.29 -28.97
N ASP A 830 -13.71 -58.35 -29.17
CA ASP A 830 -13.08 -59.19 -30.22
C ASP A 830 -13.48 -60.66 -30.09
N ILE A 831 -13.55 -61.18 -28.85
CA ILE A 831 -14.00 -62.56 -28.59
C ILE A 831 -15.47 -62.74 -28.96
N PHE A 832 -16.35 -61.83 -28.55
CA PHE A 832 -17.77 -61.88 -28.92
C PHE A 832 -17.97 -61.81 -30.43
N PHE A 833 -17.29 -60.89 -31.10
CA PHE A 833 -17.38 -60.71 -32.54
C PHE A 833 -16.84 -61.93 -33.30
N GLY A 834 -15.74 -62.53 -32.84
CA GLY A 834 -15.23 -63.79 -33.39
C GLY A 834 -16.25 -64.94 -33.29
N GLN A 835 -16.95 -65.06 -32.16
CA GLN A 835 -17.99 -66.09 -31.99
C GLN A 835 -19.20 -65.87 -32.92
N VAL A 836 -19.59 -64.60 -33.15
CA VAL A 836 -20.68 -64.26 -34.08
C VAL A 836 -20.29 -64.57 -35.52
N ASP A 837 -19.08 -64.22 -35.96
CA ASP A 837 -18.61 -64.48 -37.33
C ASP A 837 -18.39 -65.98 -37.62
N ASP A 838 -17.85 -66.71 -36.64
CA ASP A 838 -17.73 -68.17 -36.70
C ASP A 838 -19.12 -68.82 -36.88
N GLU A 839 -20.13 -68.32 -36.15
CA GLU A 839 -21.47 -68.86 -36.24
C GLU A 839 -22.20 -68.46 -37.53
N PHE A 840 -22.00 -67.24 -38.03
CA PHE A 840 -22.44 -66.87 -39.38
C PHE A 840 -21.87 -67.83 -40.44
N THR A 841 -20.58 -68.16 -40.33
CA THR A 841 -19.93 -69.12 -41.22
C THR A 841 -20.54 -70.52 -41.09
N ASN A 842 -20.82 -70.98 -39.87
CA ASN A 842 -21.44 -72.28 -39.60
C ASN A 842 -22.87 -72.39 -40.17
N GLN A 843 -23.64 -71.31 -40.13
CA GLN A 843 -25.00 -71.25 -40.66
C GLN A 843 -25.06 -71.02 -42.19
N GLY A 844 -23.91 -70.96 -42.86
CA GLY A 844 -23.83 -70.85 -44.32
C GLY A 844 -23.83 -69.42 -44.86
N TYR A 845 -23.47 -68.45 -44.01
CA TYR A 845 -23.38 -67.03 -44.31
C TYR A 845 -21.93 -66.50 -44.22
N PRO A 846 -20.93 -67.11 -44.89
CA PRO A 846 -19.54 -66.68 -44.74
C PRO A 846 -19.30 -65.29 -45.35
N GLY A 847 -18.54 -64.45 -44.64
CA GLY A 847 -18.10 -63.13 -45.13
C GLY A 847 -19.20 -62.06 -45.16
N VAL A 848 -20.31 -62.26 -44.45
CA VAL A 848 -21.37 -61.25 -44.31
C VAL A 848 -20.89 -60.04 -43.51
N LEU A 849 -20.16 -60.27 -42.42
CA LEU A 849 -19.58 -59.21 -41.60
C LEU A 849 -18.53 -58.41 -42.40
N ASP A 850 -17.57 -59.10 -43.02
CA ASP A 850 -16.57 -58.51 -43.93
C ASP A 850 -17.20 -57.65 -45.04
N ALA A 851 -18.32 -58.08 -45.61
CA ALA A 851 -19.00 -57.35 -46.68
C ALA A 851 -19.67 -56.06 -46.19
N LEU A 852 -20.17 -56.04 -44.95
CA LEU A 852 -20.77 -54.86 -44.32
C LEU A 852 -19.70 -53.89 -43.82
N GLU A 853 -18.64 -54.40 -43.21
CA GLU A 853 -17.45 -53.59 -42.90
C GLU A 853 -16.90 -52.92 -44.15
N LEU A 854 -16.73 -53.67 -45.24
CA LEU A 854 -16.29 -53.13 -46.52
C LEU A 854 -17.24 -52.05 -47.07
N ALA A 855 -18.56 -52.19 -46.86
CA ALA A 855 -19.53 -51.18 -47.26
C ALA A 855 -19.54 -49.92 -46.37
N MET A 856 -19.07 -50.05 -45.13
CA MET A 856 -18.84 -48.91 -44.24
C MET A 856 -17.50 -48.21 -44.55
N TYR A 857 -16.50 -48.95 -45.04
CA TYR A 857 -15.22 -48.41 -45.52
C TYR A 857 -15.27 -47.75 -46.90
N LEU A 858 -16.17 -48.23 -47.77
CA LEU A 858 -16.38 -47.75 -49.14
C LEU A 858 -17.44 -46.67 -49.20
#